data_AF-A0AAU4JHC2-F1
#
_entry.id   AF-A0AAU4JHC2-F1
#
_cell.length_a   1.000
_cell.length_b   1.000
_cell.length_c   1.000
_cell.angle_alpha   90.00
_cell.angle_beta   90.00
_cell.angle_gamma   90.00
#
_symmetry.space_group_name_H-M   'P 1'
#
loop_
_entity.id
_entity.type
_entity.pdbx_description
1 polymer ?
#
loop_
_entity_poly.entity_id
_entity_poly.type
_entity_poly.pdbx_seq_one_letter_code
_entity_poly.pdbx_strand_id
1 'polypeptide(L)'
;MSRPHPPWARLQSVPRPAWIGFGVVVLLLAAVPVFGWSPSKSGAPDAAWSAADADTPPPTAPIDGTACAANAHGMAGFTPVSALDLPERNDPKRPMALSFDRAGAVAGGFDRIGYCLELTGPTGTQWVWTAMSPFTADARRLGLPTRAGQIVRQRIADLEVATNAPGLATGTGLTGYLEMWPNKYGPASSGQIPGAATDRYDADDDVYSPIGYGSFQVHAVAATRPAPAAPQTVLAVNGFTSDDQPLSVGIGTAPAGQPDWTAAGNAGTYTQRRLTVYARASVLTVSQHPRDRQLYPRDAAGGAVVPVAGKATDPRVRAVRLKVVSGADGWDETVPVGAGGEFAFRQRISAALREYRFELHVLGDGVARRAALWEGVVSGDVYVIQGQSNAVAASHLGSSIGEESPYVRSFGSTTGDRVLSGADRTWNYAVSGTVRQPGSVGQWGIRAAHRLMDTYQVPVAVINGAESSKVVSFFQRNDRSPGDLRTNYGRLRQRLTAANVIGEVRAVFWYQGEADNNDAAGHVAGFTALLTDWRREVGFRVDGGTRYYVVQVGSSPCGNTAGGPLREAQRRMADTLKVTVLSTTALSGREGCHFAWERGYRELGDQAFAVVARDIHRGPGEGVAAPNPRSAAFTDARRTEVIVLLRNPDPLTVQVGAGTDFTIDGSTATVTGVEYREGGRLVLSLSGPADGATRLSYRGDAGPWCVNATGAGLLAFQGLPIAGG
;
A
#
# COMPACT_ATOMS: atom_id res chain seq x y z
N MET A 1 78.77 8.09 -61.07
CA MET A 1 77.32 8.37 -60.99
C MET A 1 76.65 7.11 -60.44
N SER A 2 75.97 7.21 -59.30
CA SER A 2 76.54 6.63 -58.07
C SER A 2 75.52 5.96 -57.13
N ARG A 3 75.96 4.89 -56.42
CA ARG A 3 75.38 4.37 -55.16
C ARG A 3 75.57 5.40 -54.01
N PRO A 4 74.86 5.38 -52.84
CA PRO A 4 74.59 4.21 -51.97
C PRO A 4 73.24 4.16 -51.18
N HIS A 5 73.16 3.29 -50.15
CA HIS A 5 72.05 3.08 -49.19
C HIS A 5 72.10 4.06 -47.95
N PRO A 6 71.56 3.74 -46.74
CA PRO A 6 70.37 4.31 -46.04
C PRO A 6 70.79 5.20 -44.80
N PRO A 7 70.09 5.36 -43.63
CA PRO A 7 68.74 4.95 -43.14
C PRO A 7 67.93 5.99 -42.26
N TRP A 8 66.79 5.53 -41.67
CA TRP A 8 66.10 6.02 -40.44
C TRP A 8 65.40 7.41 -40.43
N ALA A 9 64.30 7.69 -39.70
CA ALA A 9 63.32 6.85 -38.96
C ALA A 9 62.04 7.64 -38.54
N ARG A 10 60.95 6.91 -38.19
CA ARG A 10 59.70 7.33 -37.50
C ARG A 10 58.76 8.29 -38.31
N LEU A 11 57.45 8.33 -38.11
CA LEU A 11 56.56 7.71 -37.08
C LEU A 11 55.22 7.30 -37.75
N GLN A 12 54.56 6.22 -37.30
CA GLN A 12 53.39 5.64 -37.97
C GLN A 12 52.08 6.41 -37.72
N SER A 13 51.18 6.31 -38.70
CA SER A 13 49.86 6.93 -38.75
C SER A 13 48.81 6.21 -37.89
N VAL A 14 47.84 6.98 -37.37
CA VAL A 14 46.64 6.46 -36.69
C VAL A 14 45.38 6.88 -37.44
N PRO A 15 44.61 5.94 -38.02
CA PRO A 15 43.22 6.18 -38.41
C PRO A 15 42.23 5.75 -37.32
N ARG A 16 41.07 6.44 -37.28
CA ARG A 16 39.98 6.23 -36.32
C ARG A 16 39.26 4.88 -36.52
N PRO A 17 38.85 4.17 -35.44
CA PRO A 17 37.80 3.16 -35.50
C PRO A 17 36.46 3.67 -34.92
N ALA A 18 35.37 2.99 -35.31
CA ALA A 18 34.00 3.32 -34.93
C ALA A 18 33.66 2.90 -33.49
N TRP A 19 32.67 3.57 -32.90
CA TRP A 19 32.13 3.25 -31.58
C TRP A 19 31.10 2.12 -31.66
N ILE A 20 31.42 0.95 -31.10
CA ILE A 20 30.45 -0.06 -30.68
C ILE A 20 30.52 -0.13 -29.15
N GLY A 21 29.60 0.56 -28.48
CA GLY A 21 29.48 0.54 -27.02
C GLY A 21 28.61 -0.62 -26.55
N PHE A 22 29.23 -1.74 -26.17
CA PHE A 22 28.52 -2.82 -25.46
C PHE A 22 28.15 -2.34 -24.05
N GLY A 23 26.86 -2.15 -23.79
CA GLY A 23 26.33 -1.75 -22.49
C GLY A 23 26.37 -2.89 -21.47
N VAL A 24 27.54 -3.18 -20.90
CA VAL A 24 27.65 -4.04 -19.72
C VAL A 24 27.11 -3.26 -18.52
N VAL A 25 25.88 -3.56 -18.13
CA VAL A 25 25.32 -3.09 -16.85
C VAL A 25 26.06 -3.82 -15.73
N VAL A 26 27.00 -3.13 -15.09
CA VAL A 26 27.61 -3.59 -13.85
C VAL A 26 26.52 -3.60 -12.78
N LEU A 27 25.98 -4.78 -12.48
CA LEU A 27 25.30 -5.00 -11.22
C LEU A 27 26.33 -4.80 -10.10
N LEU A 28 26.27 -3.65 -9.44
CA LEU A 28 26.82 -3.48 -8.10
C LEU A 28 25.96 -4.30 -7.12
N LEU A 29 26.10 -5.63 -7.20
CA LEU A 29 25.89 -6.49 -6.06
C LEU A 29 26.90 -6.04 -5.01
N ALA A 30 26.42 -5.30 -4.01
CA ALA A 30 27.16 -5.11 -2.78
C ALA A 30 27.38 -6.50 -2.18
N ALA A 31 28.59 -7.03 -2.34
CA ALA A 31 29.02 -8.27 -1.72
C ALA A 31 29.09 -8.02 -0.21
N VAL A 32 27.95 -8.23 0.46
CA VAL A 32 27.90 -8.30 1.93
C VAL A 32 28.83 -9.45 2.32
N PRO A 33 29.87 -9.22 3.14
CA PRO A 33 30.72 -10.32 3.57
C PRO A 33 29.86 -11.30 4.37
N VAL A 34 29.95 -12.58 4.03
CA VAL A 34 29.37 -13.66 4.84
C VAL A 34 30.25 -13.82 6.07
N PHE A 35 30.11 -12.90 7.01
CA PHE A 35 30.70 -13.01 8.34
C PHE A 35 30.09 -14.21 9.08
N GLY A 36 30.85 -14.82 9.99
CA GLY A 36 30.33 -15.85 10.88
C GLY A 36 29.26 -15.25 11.80
N TRP A 37 27.99 -15.51 11.49
CA TRP A 37 26.88 -15.03 12.31
C TRP A 37 26.77 -15.89 13.56
N SER A 38 26.61 -15.25 14.73
CA SER A 38 26.17 -15.94 15.94
C SER A 38 24.88 -16.71 15.63
N PRO A 39 24.75 -17.98 16.05
CA PRO A 39 23.52 -18.71 15.84
C PRO A 39 22.38 -17.99 16.56
N SER A 40 21.24 -17.88 15.89
CA SER A 40 20.03 -17.33 16.51
C SER A 40 19.74 -18.07 17.82
N LYS A 41 19.52 -17.33 18.92
CA LYS A 41 18.69 -17.87 20.00
C LYS A 41 17.43 -18.45 19.35
N SER A 42 17.10 -19.70 19.68
CA SER A 42 15.88 -20.35 19.20
C SER A 42 14.69 -19.44 19.49
N GLY A 43 13.78 -19.27 18.52
CA GLY A 43 12.69 -18.28 18.59
C GLY A 43 11.61 -18.48 19.66
N ALA A 44 11.88 -19.26 20.70
CA ALA A 44 11.08 -19.29 21.92
C ALA A 44 11.21 -17.95 22.68
N PRO A 45 10.15 -17.47 23.34
CA PRO A 45 10.22 -16.28 24.20
C PRO A 45 10.97 -16.58 25.49
N ASP A 46 11.72 -15.59 26.01
CA ASP A 46 12.56 -15.75 27.21
C ASP A 46 11.75 -15.56 28.51
N ALA A 47 10.78 -14.63 28.56
CA ALA A 47 9.72 -14.50 29.57
C ALA A 47 8.77 -13.31 29.25
N ALA A 48 7.64 -13.20 29.95
CA ALA A 48 6.81 -12.00 29.97
C ALA A 48 7.44 -10.92 30.87
N TRP A 49 7.54 -9.68 30.38
CA TRP A 49 8.14 -8.54 31.09
C TRP A 49 7.15 -7.39 31.31
N SER A 50 7.34 -6.65 32.40
CA SER A 50 6.46 -5.56 32.84
C SER A 50 7.11 -4.19 32.67
N ALA A 51 6.45 -3.33 31.88
CA ALA A 51 6.66 -1.88 31.73
C ALA A 51 8.04 -1.40 31.24
N ALA A 52 8.06 -0.25 30.56
CA ALA A 52 9.28 0.31 29.97
C ALA A 52 10.33 0.66 31.04
N ASP A 53 11.60 0.37 30.75
CA ASP A 53 12.72 0.91 31.51
C ASP A 53 12.71 2.42 31.31
N ALA A 54 12.43 3.16 32.39
CA ALA A 54 12.49 4.61 32.40
C ALA A 54 13.96 5.07 32.44
N ASP A 55 14.67 4.86 31.32
CA ASP A 55 15.98 5.45 31.03
C ASP A 55 15.82 6.97 31.05
N THR A 56 15.96 7.54 32.25
CA THR A 56 15.85 8.97 32.52
C THR A 56 17.25 9.54 32.35
N PRO A 57 17.55 10.27 31.27
CA PRO A 57 18.88 10.80 31.07
C PRO A 57 19.22 11.81 32.17
N PRO A 58 20.49 11.91 32.62
CA PRO A 58 20.89 12.99 33.50
C PRO A 58 20.59 14.34 32.82
N PRO A 59 20.07 15.34 33.56
CA PRO A 59 19.59 16.58 32.95
C PRO A 59 20.75 17.41 32.37
N THR A 60 20.74 17.57 31.05
CA THR A 60 21.47 18.64 30.37
C THR A 60 20.46 19.74 30.02
N ALA A 61 20.60 20.91 30.64
CA ALA A 61 19.68 22.03 30.42
C ALA A 61 19.62 22.44 28.92
N PRO A 62 18.42 22.66 28.34
CA PRO A 62 18.29 23.21 26.99
C PRO A 62 18.92 24.60 26.88
N ILE A 63 19.77 24.80 25.86
CA ILE A 63 20.68 25.97 25.74
C ILE A 63 20.13 27.04 24.77
N ASP A 64 18.84 27.33 24.85
CA ASP A 64 18.16 28.27 23.92
C ASP A 64 17.05 29.15 24.52
N GLY A 65 16.70 28.97 25.79
CA GLY A 65 15.83 29.91 26.53
C GLY A 65 14.38 29.96 26.07
N THR A 66 13.89 28.94 25.37
CA THR A 66 12.48 28.80 25.00
C THR A 66 11.61 28.46 26.23
N ALA A 67 10.33 28.81 26.20
CA ALA A 67 9.37 28.46 27.25
C ALA A 67 9.21 26.94 27.43
N CYS A 68 9.47 26.14 26.39
CA CYS A 68 9.51 24.68 26.48
C CYS A 68 10.62 24.14 27.39
N ALA A 69 11.64 24.94 27.75
CA ALA A 69 12.69 24.53 28.70
C ALA A 69 12.13 24.13 30.10
N ALA A 70 10.86 24.44 30.39
CA ALA A 70 10.12 23.86 31.51
C ALA A 70 10.06 22.31 31.45
N ASN A 71 10.10 21.69 30.26
CA ASN A 71 10.26 20.24 30.07
C ASN A 71 11.74 19.82 29.97
N ALA A 72 12.57 20.27 30.92
CA ALA A 72 14.02 20.06 30.89
C ALA A 72 14.43 18.57 30.79
N HIS A 73 13.62 17.65 31.35
CA HIS A 73 13.86 16.21 31.25
C HIS A 73 13.58 15.63 29.86
N GLY A 74 12.42 15.93 29.26
CA GLY A 74 12.09 15.42 27.92
C GLY A 74 12.96 16.03 26.81
N MET A 75 13.44 17.25 27.01
CA MET A 75 14.40 17.92 26.13
C MET A 75 15.86 17.47 26.33
N ALA A 76 16.17 16.57 27.27
CA ALA A 76 17.55 16.15 27.54
C ALA A 76 18.21 15.49 26.30
N GLY A 77 19.42 15.94 25.97
CA GLY A 77 20.17 15.49 24.79
C GLY A 77 19.68 16.03 23.43
N PHE A 78 18.58 16.79 23.37
CA PHE A 78 18.17 17.48 22.15
C PHE A 78 19.03 18.73 21.91
N THR A 79 19.28 19.03 20.64
CA THR A 79 19.95 20.26 20.19
C THR A 79 19.01 21.04 19.27
N PRO A 80 18.86 22.37 19.44
CA PRO A 80 18.11 23.20 18.51
C PRO A 80 18.79 23.23 17.14
N VAL A 81 18.08 22.79 16.10
CA VAL A 81 18.57 22.72 14.71
C VAL A 81 18.10 23.89 13.86
N SER A 82 16.94 24.47 14.13
CA SER A 82 16.49 25.72 13.50
C SER A 82 15.39 26.38 14.32
N ALA A 83 15.19 27.68 14.14
CA ALA A 83 14.01 28.37 14.64
C ALA A 83 13.43 29.28 13.57
N LEU A 84 12.12 29.49 13.64
CA LEU A 84 11.37 30.43 12.83
C LEU A 84 10.45 31.24 13.73
N ASP A 85 10.68 32.55 13.78
CA ASP A 85 9.70 33.49 14.31
C ASP A 85 8.62 33.69 13.23
N LEU A 86 7.44 33.10 13.45
CA LEU A 86 6.38 33.00 12.44
C LEU A 86 5.77 34.38 12.18
N PRO A 87 5.64 34.82 10.92
CA PRO A 87 4.98 36.08 10.60
C PRO A 87 3.47 35.96 10.79
N GLU A 88 2.76 37.09 10.83
CA GLU A 88 1.29 37.08 10.76
C GLU A 88 0.81 36.50 9.41
N ARG A 89 1.48 36.86 8.32
CA ARG A 89 1.16 36.47 6.94
C ARG A 89 2.43 36.04 6.22
N ASN A 90 2.31 35.05 5.35
CA ASN A 90 3.40 34.67 4.44
C ASN A 90 3.54 35.73 3.32
N ASP A 91 4.78 36.05 2.93
CA ASP A 91 5.07 36.91 1.78
C ASP A 91 5.62 36.05 0.63
N PRO A 92 4.87 35.81 -0.45
CA PRO A 92 5.33 34.96 -1.56
C PRO A 92 6.58 35.52 -2.28
N LYS A 93 6.94 36.79 -2.06
CA LYS A 93 8.15 37.44 -2.62
C LYS A 93 9.34 37.34 -1.68
N ARG A 94 9.15 36.95 -0.41
CA ARG A 94 10.20 36.86 0.62
C ARG A 94 10.07 35.56 1.41
N PRO A 95 10.89 34.54 1.10
CA PRO A 95 10.90 33.29 1.87
C PRO A 95 11.06 33.58 3.37
N MET A 96 10.26 32.89 4.19
CA MET A 96 10.36 32.96 5.65
C MET A 96 11.81 32.66 6.10
N ALA A 97 12.47 33.67 6.67
CA ALA A 97 13.85 33.56 7.10
C ALA A 97 13.93 32.86 8.46
N LEU A 98 14.79 31.84 8.57
CA LEU A 98 15.08 31.20 9.85
C LEU A 98 15.80 32.19 10.77
N SER A 99 15.36 32.29 12.03
CA SER A 99 16.02 33.06 13.08
C SER A 99 17.40 32.49 13.41
N PHE A 100 17.59 31.18 13.20
CA PHE A 100 18.89 30.53 13.02
C PHE A 100 18.76 29.22 12.24
N ASP A 101 19.84 28.82 11.55
CA ASP A 101 20.04 27.45 11.03
C ASP A 101 21.30 26.85 11.69
N ARG A 102 21.11 25.70 12.32
CA ARG A 102 22.11 24.86 12.99
C ARG A 102 21.96 23.39 12.57
N ALA A 103 21.36 23.10 11.41
CA ALA A 103 21.15 21.72 10.94
C ALA A 103 22.47 20.91 10.84
N GLY A 104 23.61 21.59 10.69
CA GLY A 104 24.95 20.98 10.75
C GLY A 104 25.33 20.37 12.10
N ALA A 105 24.70 20.79 13.21
CA ALA A 105 24.96 20.23 14.55
C ALA A 105 24.58 18.75 14.68
N VAL A 106 23.70 18.25 13.81
CA VAL A 106 23.32 16.83 13.71
C VAL A 106 23.69 16.22 12.36
N ALA A 107 24.74 16.72 11.70
CA ALA A 107 25.23 16.19 10.42
C ALA A 107 25.68 14.72 10.48
N GLY A 108 26.01 14.20 11.67
CA GLY A 108 26.27 12.78 11.91
C GLY A 108 25.01 11.89 12.02
N GLY A 109 23.82 12.48 11.86
CA GLY A 109 22.52 11.81 12.01
C GLY A 109 21.84 12.11 13.35
N PHE A 110 20.54 11.83 13.41
CA PHE A 110 19.67 12.04 14.57
C PHE A 110 18.67 10.89 14.70
N ASP A 111 18.28 10.55 15.94
CA ASP A 111 17.44 9.38 16.26
C ASP A 111 16.05 9.75 16.83
N ARG A 112 15.88 11.00 17.27
CA ARG A 112 14.60 11.64 17.61
C ARG A 112 14.59 13.07 17.11
N ILE A 113 13.40 13.59 16.84
CA ILE A 113 13.13 14.99 16.50
C ILE A 113 12.16 15.59 17.50
N GLY A 114 12.22 16.91 17.67
CA GLY A 114 11.37 17.64 18.62
C GLY A 114 10.96 19.00 18.10
N TYR A 115 9.83 19.49 18.58
CA TYR A 115 9.23 20.77 18.21
C TYR A 115 8.78 21.50 19.46
N CYS A 116 9.21 22.75 19.59
CA CYS A 116 8.65 23.71 20.54
C CYS A 116 7.87 24.76 19.76
N LEU A 117 6.57 24.88 20.01
CA LEU A 117 5.75 26.00 19.55
C LEU A 117 5.42 26.91 20.73
N GLU A 118 5.75 28.19 20.61
CA GLU A 118 5.51 29.23 21.62
C GLU A 118 4.60 30.31 21.04
N LEU A 119 3.49 30.60 21.73
CA LEU A 119 2.48 31.58 21.34
C LEU A 119 2.22 32.52 22.54
N THR A 120 2.65 33.78 22.44
CA THR A 120 2.35 34.81 23.45
C THR A 120 1.16 35.62 22.98
N GLY A 121 0.03 35.52 23.67
CA GLY A 121 -1.23 36.20 23.34
C GLY A 121 -1.83 36.97 24.53
N PRO A 122 -3.10 37.40 24.43
CA PRO A 122 -3.76 38.20 25.47
C PRO A 122 -3.88 37.48 26.83
N THR A 123 -3.84 36.15 26.83
CA THR A 123 -3.91 35.27 28.01
C THR A 123 -2.53 34.89 28.58
N GLY A 124 -1.45 35.45 28.03
CA GLY A 124 -0.06 35.11 28.39
C GLY A 124 0.61 34.20 27.37
N THR A 125 1.73 33.58 27.78
CA THR A 125 2.52 32.68 26.93
C THR A 125 2.07 31.24 27.07
N GLN A 126 1.60 30.66 25.98
CA GLN A 126 1.35 29.23 25.83
C GLN A 126 2.53 28.57 25.10
N TRP A 127 2.88 27.35 25.48
CA TRP A 127 3.90 26.56 24.82
C TRP A 127 3.52 25.08 24.75
N VAL A 128 3.99 24.40 23.71
CA VAL A 128 3.95 22.93 23.63
C VAL A 128 5.28 22.42 23.11
N TRP A 129 5.81 21.43 23.82
CA TRP A 129 6.86 20.55 23.38
C TRP A 129 6.24 19.26 22.86
N THR A 130 6.68 18.80 21.71
CA THR A 130 6.45 17.42 21.27
C THR A 130 7.70 16.81 20.68
N ALA A 131 7.93 15.52 20.93
CA ALA A 131 9.04 14.77 20.35
C ALA A 131 8.57 13.43 19.78
N MET A 132 9.30 12.92 18.78
CA MET A 132 8.92 11.73 18.01
C MET A 132 10.11 11.11 17.27
N SER A 133 9.89 9.93 16.70
CA SER A 133 10.82 9.30 15.75
C SER A 133 10.94 10.11 14.45
N PRO A 134 12.12 10.19 13.82
CA PRO A 134 12.36 11.01 12.63
C PRO A 134 11.61 10.48 11.38
N PHE A 135 10.91 11.37 10.68
CA PHE A 135 10.30 11.07 9.37
C PHE A 135 11.26 11.24 8.17
N THR A 136 12.47 11.75 8.42
CA THR A 136 13.50 12.03 7.40
C THR A 136 14.88 11.95 8.03
N ALA A 137 15.90 11.61 7.24
CA ALA A 137 17.31 11.64 7.64
C ALA A 137 17.99 12.99 7.34
N ASP A 138 17.33 13.89 6.60
CA ASP A 138 17.85 15.24 6.29
C ASP A 138 17.30 16.26 7.29
N ALA A 139 18.16 16.77 8.17
CA ALA A 139 17.81 17.78 9.17
C ALA A 139 17.22 19.06 8.56
N ARG A 140 17.57 19.39 7.30
CA ARG A 140 17.03 20.56 6.58
C ARG A 140 15.58 20.39 6.14
N ARG A 141 15.01 19.19 6.30
CA ARG A 141 13.60 18.87 6.00
C ARG A 141 12.73 18.75 7.26
N LEU A 142 13.24 19.11 8.43
CA LEU A 142 12.49 19.07 9.69
C LEU A 142 11.64 20.33 9.95
N GLY A 143 11.98 21.46 9.33
CA GLY A 143 11.16 22.69 9.35
C GLY A 143 10.08 22.70 8.27
N LEU A 144 9.22 23.73 8.29
CA LEU A 144 8.05 23.86 7.41
C LEU A 144 8.37 23.56 5.93
N PRO A 145 7.63 22.65 5.27
CA PRO A 145 7.91 22.27 3.90
C PRO A 145 7.44 23.36 2.93
N THR A 146 8.17 23.59 1.84
CA THR A 146 7.85 24.66 0.87
C THR A 146 7.94 24.21 -0.58
N ARG A 147 8.30 22.94 -0.85
CA ARG A 147 8.58 22.41 -2.19
C ARG A 147 7.70 21.20 -2.50
N ALA A 148 7.34 21.07 -3.78
CA ALA A 148 6.49 19.96 -4.25
C ALA A 148 7.10 18.60 -3.88
N GLY A 149 6.27 17.69 -3.36
CA GLY A 149 6.69 16.36 -2.89
C GLY A 149 7.32 16.33 -1.49
N GLN A 150 7.40 17.46 -0.79
CA GLN A 150 7.66 17.48 0.66
C GLN A 150 6.34 17.24 1.41
N ILE A 151 5.82 16.02 1.32
CA ILE A 151 4.57 15.60 1.97
C ILE A 151 4.90 14.48 2.96
N VAL A 152 4.43 14.62 4.19
CA VAL A 152 4.51 13.62 5.25
C VAL A 152 3.12 13.47 5.84
N ARG A 153 2.59 12.25 5.78
CA ARG A 153 1.39 11.82 6.50
C ARG A 153 1.65 10.44 7.10
N GLN A 154 1.90 10.39 8.40
CA GLN A 154 2.23 9.13 9.07
C GLN A 154 1.91 9.13 10.55
N ARG A 155 1.51 7.95 11.04
CA ARG A 155 1.40 7.66 12.47
C ARG A 155 2.77 7.67 13.15
N ILE A 156 2.76 8.14 14.39
CA ILE A 156 3.87 8.20 15.33
C ILE A 156 3.63 7.14 16.41
N ALA A 157 4.57 6.21 16.60
CA ALA A 157 4.54 5.20 17.66
C ALA A 157 5.10 5.70 19.02
N ASP A 158 5.93 6.75 19.00
CA ASP A 158 6.66 7.25 20.17
C ASP A 158 6.44 8.76 20.35
N LEU A 159 5.17 9.20 20.47
CA LEU A 159 4.85 10.60 20.68
C LEU A 159 5.10 10.99 22.14
N GLU A 160 5.80 12.09 22.33
CA GLU A 160 5.94 12.80 23.59
C GLU A 160 5.20 14.13 23.49
N VAL A 161 4.50 14.53 24.56
CA VAL A 161 3.82 15.84 24.67
C VAL A 161 4.01 16.40 26.06
N ALA A 162 4.47 17.65 26.15
CA ALA A 162 4.46 18.46 27.37
C ALA A 162 3.97 19.88 27.01
N THR A 163 3.15 20.50 27.86
CA THR A 163 2.55 21.81 27.56
C THR A 163 2.12 22.52 28.84
N ASN A 164 1.93 23.84 28.77
CA ASN A 164 1.15 24.58 29.76
C ASN A 164 -0.27 24.95 29.27
N ALA A 165 -0.65 24.58 28.03
CA ALA A 165 -1.98 24.83 27.50
C ALA A 165 -3.00 23.85 28.12
N PRO A 166 -4.18 24.32 28.55
CA PRO A 166 -5.16 23.48 29.21
C PRO A 166 -5.82 22.48 28.24
N GLY A 167 -6.18 21.31 28.75
CA GLY A 167 -7.00 20.32 28.05
C GLY A 167 -6.27 19.37 27.11
N LEU A 168 -4.98 19.58 26.84
CA LEU A 168 -4.15 18.67 26.03
C LEU A 168 -3.51 17.57 26.89
N ALA A 169 -3.60 16.32 26.44
CA ALA A 169 -2.94 15.19 27.11
C ALA A 169 -1.40 15.32 27.05
N THR A 170 -0.73 15.05 28.17
CA THR A 170 0.74 15.06 28.29
C THR A 170 1.28 13.69 28.67
N GLY A 171 2.53 13.41 28.30
CA GLY A 171 3.19 12.13 28.58
C GLY A 171 4.17 11.71 27.47
N THR A 172 4.78 10.53 27.66
CA THR A 172 5.73 9.89 26.73
C THR A 172 5.17 8.56 26.23
N GLY A 173 5.50 8.15 25.01
CA GLY A 173 5.02 6.88 24.44
C GLY A 173 3.53 6.92 24.08
N LEU A 174 3.00 8.11 23.82
CA LEU A 174 1.68 8.29 23.25
C LEU A 174 1.68 7.87 21.77
N THR A 175 0.51 7.56 21.23
CA THR A 175 0.33 7.42 19.79
C THR A 175 -0.02 8.77 19.17
N GLY A 176 0.60 9.11 18.04
CA GLY A 176 0.30 10.34 17.31
C GLY A 176 0.12 10.17 15.81
N TYR A 177 -0.16 11.28 15.13
CA TYR A 177 -0.14 11.42 13.67
C TYR A 177 0.55 12.74 13.30
N LEU A 178 1.40 12.70 12.29
CA LEU A 178 2.10 13.86 11.73
C LEU A 178 1.54 14.15 10.35
N GLU A 179 1.14 15.39 10.14
CA GLU A 179 0.64 15.92 8.87
C GLU A 179 1.43 17.17 8.50
N MET A 180 2.14 17.12 7.37
CA MET A 180 3.12 18.13 7.02
C MET A 180 3.30 18.24 5.50
N TRP A 181 2.82 19.34 4.91
CA TRP A 181 2.88 19.59 3.46
C TRP A 181 2.75 21.08 3.10
N PRO A 182 3.29 21.53 1.96
CA PRO A 182 3.04 22.87 1.39
C PRO A 182 1.71 22.94 0.60
N ASN A 183 0.98 21.83 0.56
CA ASN A 183 -0.13 21.61 -0.34
C ASN A 183 -1.44 22.25 0.13
N LYS A 184 -2.39 22.40 -0.78
CA LYS A 184 -3.82 22.52 -0.44
C LYS A 184 -4.34 21.15 -0.02
N TYR A 185 -5.34 21.11 0.84
CA TYR A 185 -5.93 19.88 1.36
C TYR A 185 -7.43 20.07 1.63
N GLY A 186 -8.13 19.00 2.00
CA GLY A 186 -9.54 19.00 2.36
C GLY A 186 -9.86 17.99 3.47
N PRO A 187 -11.04 18.13 4.10
CA PRO A 187 -11.43 17.42 5.33
C PRO A 187 -11.86 15.95 5.10
N ALA A 188 -11.42 15.36 3.99
CA ALA A 188 -11.87 14.05 3.56
C ALA A 188 -10.98 12.98 4.19
N SER A 189 -11.39 12.45 5.37
CA SER A 189 -10.65 11.38 6.06
C SER A 189 -10.23 10.28 5.10
N SER A 190 -8.94 9.94 5.13
CA SER A 190 -8.40 8.82 4.35
C SER A 190 -8.87 7.45 4.88
N GLY A 191 -9.34 7.43 6.12
CA GLY A 191 -9.76 6.26 6.88
C GLY A 191 -8.62 5.63 7.68
N GLN A 192 -7.45 6.27 7.82
CA GLN A 192 -6.32 5.75 8.58
C GLN A 192 -6.38 6.05 10.08
N ILE A 193 -7.09 7.12 10.47
CA ILE A 193 -7.25 7.53 11.88
C ILE A 193 -8.68 7.25 12.36
N PRO A 194 -8.89 6.28 13.29
CA PRO A 194 -10.19 6.06 13.88
C PRO A 194 -10.64 7.27 14.69
N GLY A 195 -11.92 7.63 14.59
CA GLY A 195 -12.50 8.78 15.28
C GLY A 195 -12.32 10.14 14.57
N ALA A 196 -11.55 10.19 13.48
CA ALA A 196 -11.45 11.37 12.61
C ALA A 196 -12.80 11.69 11.93
N ALA A 197 -13.05 12.98 11.70
CA ALA A 197 -14.22 13.46 10.99
C ALA A 197 -14.10 13.22 9.48
N THR A 198 -15.24 13.10 8.79
CA THR A 198 -15.29 12.99 7.31
C THR A 198 -15.62 14.31 6.62
N ASP A 199 -15.88 15.37 7.40
CA ASP A 199 -16.41 16.66 6.97
C ASP A 199 -15.79 17.87 7.71
N ARG A 200 -14.78 17.65 8.57
CA ARG A 200 -14.02 18.68 9.28
C ARG A 200 -12.53 18.44 9.12
N TYR A 201 -11.74 19.51 9.22
CA TYR A 201 -10.29 19.40 9.19
C TYR A 201 -9.82 19.00 10.60
N ASP A 202 -9.28 17.79 10.71
CA ASP A 202 -8.73 17.24 11.94
C ASP A 202 -7.47 16.42 11.66
N ALA A 203 -7.33 15.21 12.20
CA ALA A 203 -6.22 14.33 11.83
C ALA A 203 -6.71 13.32 10.81
N ASP A 204 -6.01 13.19 9.67
CA ASP A 204 -6.31 12.33 8.49
C ASP A 204 -6.83 13.07 7.23
N ASP A 205 -6.43 14.33 7.06
CA ASP A 205 -6.80 15.20 5.93
C ASP A 205 -6.26 14.71 4.56
N ASP A 206 -7.00 15.03 3.49
CA ASP A 206 -6.62 14.67 2.12
C ASP A 206 -5.79 15.75 1.42
N VAL A 207 -4.59 15.38 0.97
CA VAL A 207 -3.62 16.28 0.34
C VAL A 207 -3.82 16.35 -1.17
N TYR A 208 -4.07 17.55 -1.69
CA TYR A 208 -4.20 17.80 -3.13
C TYR A 208 -2.86 18.23 -3.75
N SER A 209 -2.64 17.86 -5.02
CA SER A 209 -1.38 18.12 -5.75
C SER A 209 -0.88 19.59 -5.77
N PRO A 210 -1.73 20.63 -5.84
CA PRO A 210 -1.28 22.02 -5.81
C PRO A 210 -0.72 22.48 -4.45
N ILE A 211 0.36 23.25 -4.49
CA ILE A 211 0.81 24.09 -3.37
C ILE A 211 -0.16 25.28 -3.21
N GLY A 212 -0.31 25.80 -1.99
CA GLY A 212 -1.01 27.08 -1.77
C GLY A 212 -1.92 27.18 -0.54
N TYR A 213 -1.64 26.42 0.53
CA TYR A 213 -2.11 26.75 1.87
C TYR A 213 -1.06 26.28 2.88
N GLY A 214 -0.81 24.97 2.92
CA GLY A 214 0.23 24.35 3.73
C GLY A 214 -0.21 24.08 5.16
N SER A 215 0.17 22.92 5.66
CA SER A 215 -0.10 22.41 7.02
C SER A 215 1.18 21.88 7.64
N PHE A 216 1.33 22.11 8.93
CA PHE A 216 2.23 21.37 9.80
C PHE A 216 1.52 21.18 11.14
N GLN A 217 1.05 19.96 11.35
CA GLN A 217 0.23 19.57 12.47
C GLN A 217 0.77 18.28 13.09
N VAL A 218 0.68 18.22 14.41
CA VAL A 218 0.91 16.99 15.18
C VAL A 218 -0.35 16.73 15.98
N HIS A 219 -0.83 15.50 15.93
CA HIS A 219 -2.04 15.07 16.62
C HIS A 219 -1.72 13.91 17.57
N ALA A 220 -2.39 13.85 18.71
CA ALA A 220 -2.51 12.65 19.53
C ALA A 220 -3.73 11.85 19.04
N VAL A 221 -3.57 10.55 18.82
CA VAL A 221 -4.61 9.70 18.21
C VAL A 221 -4.74 8.37 18.94
N ALA A 222 -5.88 7.71 18.83
CA ALA A 222 -6.11 6.43 19.50
C ALA A 222 -5.11 5.35 19.06
N ALA A 223 -4.59 4.56 20.00
CA ALA A 223 -3.58 3.53 19.70
C ALA A 223 -4.09 2.41 18.77
N THR A 224 -5.38 2.04 18.87
CA THR A 224 -5.96 0.87 18.19
C THR A 224 -7.08 1.23 17.21
N ARG A 225 -7.45 0.28 16.33
CA ARG A 225 -8.63 0.36 15.43
C ARG A 225 -9.58 -0.81 15.75
N PRO A 226 -10.91 -0.60 15.81
CA PRO A 226 -11.59 0.70 15.83
C PRO A 226 -11.36 1.44 17.17
N ALA A 227 -11.55 2.75 17.16
CA ALA A 227 -11.64 3.56 18.37
C ALA A 227 -12.62 4.73 18.14
N PRO A 228 -13.47 5.08 19.13
CA PRO A 228 -14.46 6.15 18.98
C PRO A 228 -13.96 7.53 19.40
N ALA A 229 -12.77 7.62 20.02
CA ALA A 229 -12.19 8.88 20.47
C ALA A 229 -11.67 9.68 19.28
N ALA A 230 -12.14 10.92 19.13
CA ALA A 230 -11.65 11.85 18.12
C ALA A 230 -10.16 12.18 18.34
N PRO A 231 -9.41 12.48 17.26
CA PRO A 231 -8.03 12.93 17.38
C PRO A 231 -7.95 14.28 18.12
N GLN A 232 -6.84 14.51 18.83
CA GLN A 232 -6.56 15.77 19.53
C GLN A 232 -5.34 16.45 18.93
N THR A 233 -5.50 17.65 18.40
CA THR A 233 -4.42 18.50 17.91
C THR A 233 -3.46 18.83 19.06
N VAL A 234 -2.16 18.54 18.88
CA VAL A 234 -1.08 18.89 19.82
C VAL A 234 -0.57 20.28 19.47
N LEU A 235 -0.20 20.48 18.21
CA LEU A 235 0.19 21.77 17.64
C LEU A 235 -0.29 21.89 16.20
N ALA A 236 -0.52 23.12 15.75
CA ALA A 236 -0.83 23.45 14.37
C ALA A 236 -0.12 24.73 13.93
N VAL A 237 0.47 24.70 12.73
CA VAL A 237 1.01 25.85 12.00
C VAL A 237 0.60 25.71 10.54
N ASN A 238 -0.49 26.38 10.16
CA ASN A 238 -1.15 26.26 8.85
C ASN A 238 -1.12 27.59 8.08
N GLY A 239 -1.32 27.55 6.77
CA GLY A 239 -1.40 28.74 5.91
C GLY A 239 -0.06 29.33 5.47
N PHE A 240 1.06 28.72 5.85
CA PHE A 240 2.41 29.23 5.58
C PHE A 240 2.87 29.19 4.09
N THR A 241 2.04 28.68 3.18
CA THR A 241 2.25 28.79 1.72
C THR A 241 1.11 29.49 0.97
N SER A 242 0.10 29.97 1.69
CA SER A 242 -0.92 30.88 1.12
C SER A 242 -0.35 32.31 1.03
N ASP A 243 -0.89 33.12 0.14
CA ASP A 243 -0.56 34.55 -0.03
C ASP A 243 -1.76 35.49 0.26
N ASP A 244 -2.91 34.94 0.63
CA ASP A 244 -4.19 35.65 0.79
C ASP A 244 -4.62 35.88 2.25
N GLN A 245 -4.21 35.02 3.19
CA GLN A 245 -4.72 35.03 4.58
C GLN A 245 -3.60 35.01 5.64
N PRO A 246 -3.89 35.38 6.91
CA PRO A 246 -2.97 35.15 8.01
C PRO A 246 -2.70 33.67 8.22
N LEU A 247 -1.53 33.34 8.77
CA LEU A 247 -1.26 31.99 9.26
C LEU A 247 -2.31 31.63 10.33
N SER A 248 -2.64 30.34 10.38
CA SER A 248 -3.50 29.78 11.44
C SER A 248 -2.62 28.94 12.35
N VAL A 249 -2.55 29.31 13.63
CA VAL A 249 -1.60 28.71 14.59
C VAL A 249 -2.30 28.36 15.90
N GLY A 250 -1.93 27.25 16.50
CA GLY A 250 -2.62 26.78 17.71
C GLY A 250 -1.88 25.69 18.48
N ILE A 251 -2.28 25.55 19.74
CA ILE A 251 -1.83 24.53 20.68
C ILE A 251 -3.09 23.90 21.30
N GLY A 252 -3.20 22.58 21.29
CA GLY A 252 -4.47 21.90 21.62
C GLY A 252 -5.49 21.98 20.48
N THR A 253 -6.59 21.22 20.59
CA THR A 253 -7.75 21.33 19.68
C THR A 253 -8.38 22.71 19.76
N ALA A 254 -8.73 23.30 18.62
CA ALA A 254 -9.36 24.63 18.57
C ALA A 254 -10.72 24.65 19.30
N PRO A 255 -11.03 25.69 20.11
CA PRO A 255 -12.29 25.76 20.85
C PRO A 255 -13.50 26.10 19.96
N ALA A 256 -13.28 26.56 18.73
CA ALA A 256 -14.30 26.85 17.73
C ALA A 256 -13.72 26.72 16.32
N GLY A 257 -14.56 26.46 15.32
CA GLY A 257 -14.13 26.25 13.94
C GLY A 257 -13.62 24.83 13.69
N GLN A 258 -12.46 24.70 13.05
CA GLN A 258 -11.85 23.42 12.72
C GLN A 258 -10.91 22.93 13.85
N PRO A 259 -11.03 21.67 14.31
CA PRO A 259 -10.21 21.10 15.37
C PRO A 259 -8.69 21.33 15.24
N ASP A 260 -8.16 21.28 14.02
CA ASP A 260 -6.74 21.43 13.66
C ASP A 260 -6.29 22.90 13.44
N TRP A 261 -7.15 23.87 13.75
CA TRP A 261 -6.97 25.30 13.46
C TRP A 261 -6.92 25.67 11.96
N THR A 262 -7.29 24.80 11.02
CA THR A 262 -7.36 25.16 9.60
C THR A 262 -8.33 26.32 9.36
N ALA A 263 -7.86 27.29 8.57
CA ALA A 263 -8.53 28.55 8.25
C ALA A 263 -8.88 29.47 9.46
N ALA A 264 -8.30 29.26 10.65
CA ALA A 264 -8.56 30.13 11.81
C ALA A 264 -8.03 31.56 11.64
N GLY A 265 -7.01 31.78 10.79
CA GLY A 265 -6.48 33.11 10.44
C GLY A 265 -5.99 33.95 11.63
N ASN A 266 -5.63 33.29 12.73
CA ASN A 266 -5.49 33.89 14.05
C ASN A 266 -4.06 34.33 14.41
N ALA A 267 -3.06 34.16 13.53
CA ALA A 267 -1.68 34.52 13.86
C ALA A 267 -1.54 35.96 14.39
N GLY A 268 -2.32 36.92 13.89
CA GLY A 268 -2.28 38.32 14.33
C GLY A 268 -2.73 38.58 15.78
N THR A 269 -3.36 37.60 16.45
CA THR A 269 -3.77 37.74 17.87
C THR A 269 -2.59 37.56 18.84
N TYR A 270 -1.47 37.02 18.37
CA TYR A 270 -0.27 36.78 19.16
C TYR A 270 0.78 37.88 18.94
N THR A 271 1.50 38.28 19.98
CA THR A 271 2.65 39.20 19.88
C THR A 271 3.95 38.45 19.54
N GLN A 272 4.08 37.21 19.99
CA GLN A 272 5.16 36.29 19.64
C GLN A 272 4.57 34.97 19.14
N ARG A 273 5.14 34.47 18.04
CA ARG A 273 4.86 33.14 17.47
C ARG A 273 6.21 32.54 17.09
N ARG A 274 6.65 31.49 17.77
CA ARG A 274 7.97 30.90 17.50
C ARG A 274 7.88 29.39 17.40
N LEU A 275 8.36 28.85 16.30
CA LEU A 275 8.55 27.42 16.10
C LEU A 275 10.06 27.12 16.15
N THR A 276 10.50 26.43 17.19
CA THR A 276 11.88 25.95 17.31
C THR A 276 11.91 24.44 17.07
N VAL A 277 12.75 24.00 16.13
CA VAL A 277 12.96 22.61 15.74
C VAL A 277 14.21 22.08 16.41
N TYR A 278 14.13 20.86 16.92
CA TYR A 278 15.18 20.18 17.66
C TYR A 278 15.44 18.80 17.06
N ALA A 279 16.67 18.31 17.24
CA ALA A 279 17.02 16.93 16.95
C ALA A 279 17.97 16.39 18.02
N ARG A 280 17.80 15.11 18.35
CA ARG A 280 18.70 14.38 19.27
C ARG A 280 19.72 13.64 18.43
N ALA A 281 21.01 13.99 18.58
CA ALA A 281 22.08 13.40 17.80
C ALA A 281 22.10 11.87 17.95
N SER A 282 22.28 11.15 16.83
CA SER A 282 22.32 9.69 16.86
C SER A 282 23.71 9.19 17.24
N VAL A 283 23.72 8.12 18.04
CA VAL A 283 24.93 7.33 18.37
C VAL A 283 25.02 6.04 17.54
N LEU A 284 24.05 5.80 16.64
CA LEU A 284 24.01 4.69 15.68
C LEU A 284 23.69 5.18 14.26
N THR A 285 24.24 4.52 13.25
CA THR A 285 23.69 4.49 11.88
C THR A 285 22.98 3.15 11.68
N VAL A 286 21.65 3.15 11.53
CA VAL A 286 20.86 1.92 11.32
C VAL A 286 20.65 1.74 9.81
N SER A 287 21.17 0.64 9.26
CA SER A 287 21.19 0.34 7.82
C SER A 287 20.12 -0.66 7.37
N GLN A 288 19.65 -1.50 8.30
CA GLN A 288 18.52 -2.42 8.12
C GLN A 288 17.64 -2.31 9.36
N HIS A 289 16.34 -2.15 9.16
CA HIS A 289 15.34 -2.07 10.22
C HIS A 289 13.92 -2.29 9.65
N PRO A 290 12.94 -2.71 10.48
CA PRO A 290 11.53 -2.63 10.11
C PRO A 290 11.03 -1.18 10.05
N ARG A 291 9.84 -0.99 9.48
CA ARG A 291 9.05 0.25 9.60
C ARG A 291 7.77 -0.04 10.38
N ASP A 292 7.16 1.00 10.94
CA ASP A 292 5.85 0.88 11.58
C ASP A 292 4.82 0.26 10.63
N ARG A 293 4.01 -0.65 11.15
CA ARG A 293 2.97 -1.44 10.45
C ARG A 293 3.46 -2.28 9.27
N GLN A 294 4.78 -2.46 9.11
CA GLN A 294 5.34 -3.25 8.01
C GLN A 294 4.89 -4.70 8.07
N LEU A 295 4.36 -5.20 6.96
CA LEU A 295 4.21 -6.63 6.73
C LEU A 295 5.48 -7.18 6.07
N TYR A 296 6.07 -8.19 6.70
CA TYR A 296 7.14 -9.02 6.15
C TYR A 296 6.56 -10.28 5.49
N PRO A 297 6.77 -10.50 4.18
CA PRO A 297 6.27 -11.69 3.50
C PRO A 297 6.75 -12.98 4.18
N ARG A 298 5.82 -13.92 4.44
CA ARG A 298 6.15 -15.16 5.16
C ARG A 298 6.82 -16.19 4.27
N ASP A 299 7.85 -16.83 4.82
CA ASP A 299 8.52 -17.99 4.26
C ASP A 299 7.70 -19.28 4.40
N ALA A 300 8.21 -20.37 3.82
CA ALA A 300 7.59 -21.70 3.87
C ALA A 300 7.47 -22.28 5.30
N ALA A 301 8.20 -21.74 6.28
CA ALA A 301 8.14 -22.12 7.69
C ALA A 301 7.24 -21.18 8.52
N GLY A 302 6.30 -20.49 7.87
CA GLY A 302 5.19 -19.78 8.54
C GLY A 302 5.60 -18.53 9.31
N GLY A 303 6.61 -17.79 8.85
CA GLY A 303 7.06 -16.56 9.49
C GLY A 303 8.06 -15.80 8.63
N ALA A 304 8.73 -14.81 9.21
CA ALA A 304 9.77 -14.05 8.53
C ALA A 304 10.93 -13.73 9.48
N VAL A 305 12.11 -13.47 8.92
CA VAL A 305 13.25 -12.91 9.65
C VAL A 305 13.28 -11.40 9.43
N VAL A 306 13.17 -10.63 10.51
CA VAL A 306 13.30 -9.18 10.53
C VAL A 306 14.74 -8.83 10.91
N PRO A 307 15.55 -8.30 9.97
CA PRO A 307 16.90 -7.86 10.28
C PRO A 307 16.89 -6.47 10.92
N VAL A 308 17.72 -6.28 11.96
CA VAL A 308 18.08 -4.96 12.48
C VAL A 308 19.59 -4.88 12.53
N ALA A 309 20.21 -4.00 11.76
CA ALA A 309 21.67 -3.95 11.63
C ALA A 309 22.20 -2.53 11.35
N GLY A 310 23.41 -2.24 11.81
CA GLY A 310 23.99 -0.91 11.69
C GLY A 310 25.41 -0.80 12.24
N LYS A 311 25.80 0.45 12.51
CA LYS A 311 27.08 0.80 13.14
C LYS A 311 26.89 1.77 14.29
N ALA A 312 27.60 1.59 15.39
CA ALA A 312 27.79 2.64 16.39
C ALA A 312 28.66 3.77 15.82
N THR A 313 28.23 5.01 16.01
CA THR A 313 28.96 6.23 15.60
C THR A 313 29.64 6.92 16.78
N ASP A 314 29.25 6.59 18.02
CA ASP A 314 29.89 7.10 19.25
C ASP A 314 30.70 5.99 19.93
N PRO A 315 32.00 6.22 20.24
CA PRO A 315 32.89 5.21 20.82
C PRO A 315 32.52 4.79 22.26
N ARG A 316 31.59 5.50 22.92
CA ARG A 316 31.06 5.12 24.24
C ARG A 316 30.06 3.97 24.15
N VAL A 317 29.47 3.70 22.98
CA VAL A 317 28.57 2.55 22.79
C VAL A 317 29.39 1.26 22.89
N ARG A 318 29.05 0.41 23.85
CA ARG A 318 29.74 -0.88 24.10
C ARG A 318 28.94 -2.06 23.58
N ALA A 319 27.62 -1.99 23.66
CA ALA A 319 26.72 -2.99 23.13
C ALA A 319 25.43 -2.33 22.62
N VAL A 320 24.71 -3.07 21.80
CA VAL A 320 23.34 -2.75 21.36
C VAL A 320 22.44 -3.88 21.84
N ARG A 321 21.23 -3.53 22.28
CA ARG A 321 20.21 -4.47 22.76
C ARG A 321 18.96 -4.33 21.91
N LEU A 322 18.46 -5.42 21.35
CA LEU A 322 17.18 -5.48 20.68
C LEU A 322 16.18 -6.16 21.60
N LYS A 323 15.17 -5.41 22.04
CA LYS A 323 13.97 -5.99 22.67
C LYS A 323 12.90 -6.16 21.61
N VAL A 324 12.26 -7.32 21.58
CA VAL A 324 11.08 -7.55 20.73
C VAL A 324 9.95 -8.07 21.61
N VAL A 325 8.76 -7.50 21.48
CA VAL A 325 7.58 -7.84 22.29
C VAL A 325 6.37 -8.07 21.39
N SER A 326 5.55 -9.05 21.73
CA SER A 326 4.25 -9.26 21.08
C SER A 326 3.29 -9.95 22.04
N GLY A 327 2.28 -9.22 22.55
CA GLY A 327 1.42 -9.73 23.61
C GLY A 327 2.23 -10.00 24.89
N ALA A 328 2.14 -11.23 25.42
CA ALA A 328 2.92 -11.68 26.58
C ALA A 328 4.33 -12.19 26.22
N ASP A 329 4.63 -12.43 24.94
CA ASP A 329 5.93 -12.95 24.53
C ASP A 329 6.96 -11.82 24.41
N GLY A 330 8.17 -12.07 24.93
CA GLY A 330 9.32 -11.18 24.83
C GLY A 330 10.59 -11.92 24.39
N TRP A 331 11.39 -11.26 23.56
CA TRP A 331 12.74 -11.66 23.16
C TRP A 331 13.71 -10.53 23.52
N ASP A 332 14.86 -10.90 24.08
CA ASP A 332 15.90 -9.94 24.49
C ASP A 332 17.28 -10.46 24.07
N GLU A 333 17.88 -9.74 23.12
CA GLU A 333 19.21 -10.05 22.60
C GLU A 333 20.11 -8.82 22.78
N THR A 334 21.28 -9.01 23.39
CA THR A 334 22.31 -7.97 23.50
C THR A 334 23.57 -8.44 22.75
N VAL A 335 24.02 -7.62 21.81
CA VAL A 335 25.21 -7.88 20.98
C VAL A 335 26.26 -6.81 21.29
N PRO A 336 27.50 -7.20 21.69
CA PRO A 336 28.59 -6.25 21.84
C PRO A 336 28.94 -5.63 20.49
N VAL A 337 29.33 -4.37 20.48
CA VAL A 337 29.72 -3.68 19.25
C VAL A 337 31.02 -4.30 18.71
N GLY A 338 30.97 -4.80 17.48
CA GLY A 338 32.08 -5.47 16.81
C GLY A 338 33.15 -4.52 16.26
N ALA A 339 34.15 -5.10 15.59
CA ALA A 339 35.19 -4.35 14.89
C ALA A 339 34.55 -3.36 13.88
N GLY A 340 35.07 -2.13 13.82
CA GLY A 340 34.52 -1.09 12.95
C GLY A 340 33.12 -0.57 13.36
N GLY A 341 32.68 -0.83 14.59
CA GLY A 341 31.44 -0.32 15.16
C GLY A 341 30.19 -1.16 14.84
N GLU A 342 30.32 -2.33 14.23
CA GLU A 342 29.19 -3.06 13.65
C GLU A 342 28.31 -3.80 14.67
N PHE A 343 26.99 -3.86 14.41
CA PHE A 343 26.03 -4.68 15.15
C PHE A 343 24.95 -5.24 14.20
N ALA A 344 24.41 -6.41 14.51
CA ALA A 344 23.31 -7.03 13.75
C ALA A 344 22.48 -7.98 14.60
N PHE A 345 21.18 -8.03 14.31
CA PHE A 345 20.17 -8.92 14.89
C PHE A 345 19.33 -9.57 13.78
N ARG A 346 18.80 -10.76 14.05
CA ARG A 346 17.97 -11.53 13.11
C ARG A 346 16.77 -12.15 13.82
N GLN A 347 15.83 -11.33 14.29
CA GLN A 347 14.63 -11.81 14.95
C GLN A 347 13.74 -12.59 13.97
N ARG A 348 13.31 -13.80 14.34
CA ARG A 348 12.20 -14.47 13.65
C ARG A 348 10.87 -14.04 14.28
N ILE A 349 9.90 -13.71 13.43
CA ILE A 349 8.49 -13.46 13.81
C ILE A 349 7.60 -14.50 13.11
N SER A 350 6.50 -14.91 13.76
CA SER A 350 5.52 -15.83 13.15
C SER A 350 4.51 -15.07 12.30
N ALA A 351 4.01 -15.72 11.25
CA ALA A 351 2.85 -15.27 10.50
C ALA A 351 1.58 -15.71 11.25
N ALA A 352 1.11 -14.86 12.15
CA ALA A 352 -0.08 -15.05 12.96
C ALA A 352 -0.78 -13.69 13.17
N LEU A 353 -2.05 -13.67 13.60
CA LEU A 353 -2.80 -12.45 13.94
C LEU A 353 -2.29 -11.82 15.25
N ARG A 354 -1.04 -11.34 15.23
CA ARG A 354 -0.35 -10.65 16.33
C ARG A 354 0.61 -9.60 15.77
N GLU A 355 0.69 -8.46 16.43
CA GLU A 355 1.65 -7.40 16.10
C GLU A 355 2.92 -7.51 16.95
N TYR A 356 4.06 -7.15 16.37
CA TYR A 356 5.36 -7.12 17.03
C TYR A 356 5.85 -5.67 17.18
N ARG A 357 6.37 -5.38 18.37
CA ARG A 357 7.11 -4.15 18.70
C ARG A 357 8.60 -4.46 18.79
N PHE A 358 9.42 -3.64 18.16
CA PHE A 358 10.87 -3.72 18.17
C PHE A 358 11.43 -2.45 18.82
N GLU A 359 12.24 -2.59 19.87
CA GLU A 359 12.94 -1.49 20.51
C GLU A 359 14.45 -1.70 20.42
N LEU A 360 15.14 -0.77 19.78
CA LEU A 360 16.60 -0.77 19.70
C LEU A 360 17.16 0.13 20.80
N HIS A 361 17.90 -0.48 21.72
CA HIS A 361 18.52 0.15 22.89
C HIS A 361 20.04 0.18 22.75
N VAL A 362 20.64 1.28 23.15
CA VAL A 362 22.09 1.50 23.18
C VAL A 362 22.58 1.28 24.61
N LEU A 363 23.70 0.59 24.79
CA LEU A 363 24.33 0.37 26.08
C LEU A 363 25.76 0.95 26.10
N GLY A 364 26.05 1.79 27.10
CA GLY A 364 27.35 2.42 27.29
C GLY A 364 27.29 3.63 28.22
N ASP A 365 28.39 3.93 28.90
CA ASP A 365 28.43 4.96 29.93
C ASP A 365 28.12 6.35 29.36
N GLY A 366 27.08 7.00 29.89
CA GLY A 366 26.61 8.31 29.43
C GLY A 366 26.00 8.33 28.02
N VAL A 367 25.71 7.17 27.42
CA VAL A 367 25.02 7.05 26.12
C VAL A 367 23.87 6.03 26.11
N ALA A 368 23.59 5.37 27.24
CA ALA A 368 22.46 4.45 27.38
C ALA A 368 21.12 5.15 27.11
N ARG A 369 20.32 4.57 26.21
CA ARG A 369 18.97 5.04 25.81
C ARG A 369 18.31 4.08 24.82
N ARG A 370 16.98 4.17 24.67
CA ARG A 370 16.30 3.75 23.43
C ARG A 370 16.69 4.66 22.26
N ALA A 371 17.23 4.06 21.20
CA ALA A 371 17.64 4.72 19.96
C ALA A 371 16.61 4.57 18.83
N ALA A 372 15.78 3.53 18.84
CA ALA A 372 14.66 3.41 17.90
C ALA A 372 13.49 2.59 18.47
N LEU A 373 12.29 2.85 17.94
CA LEU A 373 11.07 2.08 18.16
C LEU A 373 10.42 1.81 16.80
N TRP A 374 9.91 0.59 16.59
CA TRP A 374 9.05 0.24 15.47
C TRP A 374 7.89 -0.64 15.94
N GLU A 375 6.65 -0.27 15.60
CA GLU A 375 5.44 -0.94 16.10
C GLU A 375 4.51 -1.45 15.00
N GLY A 376 3.62 -2.40 15.33
CA GLY A 376 2.65 -2.96 14.39
C GLY A 376 3.28 -3.89 13.34
N VAL A 377 4.52 -4.33 13.51
CA VAL A 377 5.20 -5.20 12.54
C VAL A 377 4.51 -6.56 12.52
N VAL A 378 4.24 -7.10 11.33
CA VAL A 378 3.55 -8.39 11.14
C VAL A 378 4.26 -9.24 10.09
N SER A 379 3.99 -10.54 10.04
CA SER A 379 4.40 -11.39 8.91
C SER A 379 3.18 -12.03 8.24
N GLY A 380 3.18 -12.13 6.91
CA GLY A 380 1.99 -12.56 6.19
C GLY A 380 2.14 -12.66 4.68
N ASP A 381 1.02 -12.62 3.96
CA ASP A 381 0.99 -12.79 2.50
C ASP A 381 0.72 -11.50 1.74
N VAL A 382 1.21 -11.40 0.50
CA VAL A 382 1.07 -10.18 -0.33
C VAL A 382 0.33 -10.49 -1.63
N TYR A 383 -0.68 -9.67 -1.93
CA TYR A 383 -1.48 -9.74 -3.16
C TYR A 383 -1.54 -8.37 -3.84
N VAL A 384 -1.70 -8.38 -5.16
CA VAL A 384 -1.84 -7.16 -5.97
C VAL A 384 -3.16 -7.18 -6.70
N ILE A 385 -3.84 -6.03 -6.71
CA ILE A 385 -5.04 -5.79 -7.52
C ILE A 385 -4.69 -4.75 -8.58
N GLN A 386 -5.13 -4.95 -9.81
CA GLN A 386 -4.86 -4.04 -10.92
C GLN A 386 -5.99 -4.10 -11.96
N GLY A 387 -6.19 -3.01 -12.70
CA GLY A 387 -7.25 -2.86 -13.68
C GLY A 387 -7.98 -1.52 -13.57
N GLN A 388 -9.27 -1.48 -13.93
CA GLN A 388 -10.04 -0.23 -13.95
C GLN A 388 -11.00 -0.09 -12.75
N SER A 389 -12.12 0.63 -12.92
CA SER A 389 -13.04 1.01 -11.85
C SER A 389 -13.60 -0.16 -11.04
N ASN A 390 -13.84 -1.33 -11.64
CA ASN A 390 -14.25 -2.53 -10.89
C ASN A 390 -13.07 -3.22 -10.16
N ALA A 391 -11.81 -2.95 -10.52
CA ALA A 391 -10.63 -3.29 -9.72
C ALA A 391 -10.36 -2.27 -8.61
N VAL A 392 -10.68 -0.98 -8.83
CA VAL A 392 -10.70 0.05 -7.78
C VAL A 392 -11.78 -0.27 -6.73
N ALA A 393 -12.92 -0.79 -7.18
CA ALA A 393 -14.05 -1.23 -6.37
C ALA A 393 -14.49 -0.19 -5.33
N ALA A 394 -14.87 0.99 -5.82
CA ALA A 394 -15.37 2.08 -4.99
C ALA A 394 -16.70 1.72 -4.29
N SER A 395 -17.01 2.44 -3.21
CA SER A 395 -18.32 2.42 -2.55
C SER A 395 -19.38 3.06 -3.46
N HIS A 396 -20.38 2.26 -3.89
CA HIS A 396 -21.52 2.73 -4.68
C HIS A 396 -22.84 2.59 -3.91
N LEU A 397 -23.16 1.37 -3.48
CA LEU A 397 -24.31 1.06 -2.63
C LEU A 397 -23.90 0.02 -1.59
N GLY A 398 -24.21 0.26 -0.31
CA GLY A 398 -23.70 -0.53 0.81
C GLY A 398 -22.24 -0.17 1.18
N SER A 399 -21.66 -0.89 2.13
CA SER A 399 -20.33 -0.62 2.66
C SER A 399 -19.63 -1.89 3.12
N SER A 400 -18.32 -1.95 2.90
CA SER A 400 -17.41 -3.02 3.33
C SER A 400 -16.49 -2.61 4.49
N ILE A 401 -16.76 -1.46 5.14
CA ILE A 401 -15.86 -0.91 6.19
C ILE A 401 -15.73 -1.87 7.40
N GLY A 402 -16.71 -2.74 7.63
CA GLY A 402 -16.67 -3.80 8.65
C GLY A 402 -15.72 -4.96 8.34
N GLU A 403 -15.18 -5.05 7.12
CA GLU A 403 -14.15 -6.02 6.73
C GLU A 403 -12.73 -5.50 7.02
N GLU A 404 -12.58 -4.24 7.44
CA GLU A 404 -11.28 -3.64 7.76
C GLU A 404 -10.72 -4.19 9.08
N SER A 405 -9.41 -4.46 9.12
CA SER A 405 -8.76 -5.15 10.25
C SER A 405 -7.32 -4.64 10.43
N PRO A 406 -6.79 -4.60 11.68
CA PRO A 406 -5.39 -4.28 11.90
C PRO A 406 -4.42 -5.21 11.17
N TYR A 407 -4.82 -6.46 10.90
CA TYR A 407 -3.97 -7.44 10.22
C TYR A 407 -4.09 -7.43 8.69
N VAL A 408 -4.93 -6.55 8.13
CA VAL A 408 -4.95 -6.28 6.68
C VAL A 408 -4.22 -4.96 6.41
N ARG A 409 -3.14 -5.03 5.63
CA ARG A 409 -2.21 -3.94 5.36
C ARG A 409 -2.24 -3.50 3.91
N SER A 410 -1.76 -2.30 3.67
CA SER A 410 -1.47 -1.77 2.33
C SER A 410 -0.31 -0.77 2.41
N PHE A 411 0.22 -0.33 1.27
CA PHE A 411 1.40 0.53 1.20
C PHE A 411 1.23 1.70 0.23
N GLY A 412 1.52 2.90 0.71
CA GLY A 412 1.27 4.16 -0.01
C GLY A 412 -0.21 4.37 -0.34
N SER A 413 -0.48 5.16 -1.38
CA SER A 413 -1.83 5.48 -1.88
C SER A 413 -2.04 5.00 -3.32
N THR A 414 -3.31 4.92 -3.75
CA THR A 414 -3.69 4.55 -5.13
C THR A 414 -3.88 5.76 -6.06
N THR A 415 -3.42 6.94 -5.65
CA THR A 415 -3.57 8.18 -6.43
C THR A 415 -2.87 8.13 -7.79
N GLY A 416 -3.51 8.76 -8.79
CA GLY A 416 -2.97 8.94 -10.12
C GLY A 416 -1.92 10.06 -10.21
N ASP A 417 -1.84 10.92 -9.19
CA ASP A 417 -0.87 12.01 -9.15
C ASP A 417 0.55 11.50 -8.84
N ARG A 418 1.51 11.85 -9.70
CA ARG A 418 2.90 11.38 -9.61
C ARG A 418 3.70 11.95 -8.43
N VAL A 419 3.30 13.09 -7.86
CA VAL A 419 3.97 13.77 -6.75
C VAL A 419 3.46 13.18 -5.43
N LEU A 420 2.14 13.10 -5.27
CA LEU A 420 1.50 12.44 -4.12
C LEU A 420 1.90 10.95 -4.06
N SER A 421 1.73 10.22 -5.16
CA SER A 421 2.17 8.82 -5.29
C SER A 421 3.69 8.66 -5.24
N GLY A 422 4.46 9.74 -5.38
CA GLY A 422 5.91 9.76 -5.15
C GLY A 422 6.27 9.83 -3.67
N ALA A 423 5.54 10.63 -2.89
CA ALA A 423 5.78 10.89 -1.48
C ALA A 423 5.20 9.79 -0.55
N ASP A 424 4.02 9.24 -0.87
CA ASP A 424 3.34 8.24 -0.03
C ASP A 424 4.12 6.91 0.03
N ARG A 425 4.99 6.76 1.03
CA ARG A 425 5.93 5.62 1.20
C ARG A 425 5.79 4.92 2.56
N THR A 426 4.58 4.96 3.12
CA THR A 426 4.21 4.46 4.44
C THR A 426 3.41 3.15 4.37
N TRP A 427 3.51 2.33 5.41
CA TRP A 427 2.60 1.21 5.63
C TRP A 427 1.35 1.68 6.38
N ASN A 428 0.22 1.23 5.86
CA ASN A 428 -1.12 1.70 6.21
C ASN A 428 -2.02 0.51 6.53
N TYR A 429 -3.11 0.75 7.26
CA TYR A 429 -4.22 -0.20 7.30
C TYR A 429 -4.84 -0.27 5.90
N ALA A 430 -5.29 -1.44 5.48
CA ALA A 430 -6.11 -1.53 4.28
C ALA A 430 -7.50 -0.94 4.55
N VAL A 431 -7.96 -0.05 3.67
CA VAL A 431 -9.27 0.62 3.77
C VAL A 431 -10.06 0.45 2.49
N SER A 432 -11.38 0.43 2.60
CA SER A 432 -12.31 0.19 1.50
C SER A 432 -13.39 1.25 1.34
N GLY A 433 -13.66 2.03 2.39
CA GLY A 433 -14.58 3.17 2.32
C GLY A 433 -14.12 4.29 1.37
N THR A 434 -12.81 4.40 1.16
CA THR A 434 -12.15 5.48 0.39
C THR A 434 -11.36 4.93 -0.80
N VAL A 435 -11.17 5.78 -1.83
CA VAL A 435 -10.38 5.48 -3.03
C VAL A 435 -9.35 6.58 -3.30
N ARG A 436 -8.26 6.24 -4.01
CA ARG A 436 -7.10 7.11 -4.26
C ARG A 436 -6.29 7.50 -3.01
N GLN A 437 -6.72 7.06 -1.83
CA GLN A 437 -6.14 7.40 -0.53
C GLN A 437 -5.07 6.40 -0.05
N PRO A 438 -4.29 6.76 0.99
CA PRO A 438 -3.44 5.83 1.74
C PRO A 438 -4.19 4.56 2.12
N GLY A 439 -3.65 3.43 1.68
CA GLY A 439 -4.17 2.12 2.02
C GLY A 439 -5.46 1.70 1.32
N SER A 440 -6.02 2.47 0.38
CA SER A 440 -7.23 2.06 -0.38
C SER A 440 -7.01 0.73 -1.13
N VAL A 441 -7.85 -0.27 -0.86
CA VAL A 441 -7.83 -1.59 -1.53
C VAL A 441 -9.12 -1.93 -2.28
N GLY A 442 -10.23 -1.24 -1.99
CA GLY A 442 -11.53 -1.45 -2.64
C GLY A 442 -12.37 -2.57 -2.01
N GLN A 443 -13.68 -2.57 -2.28
CA GLN A 443 -14.67 -3.40 -1.58
C GLN A 443 -14.43 -4.92 -1.69
N TRP A 444 -14.31 -5.48 -2.89
CA TRP A 444 -14.05 -6.93 -3.02
C TRP A 444 -12.61 -7.28 -2.59
N GLY A 445 -11.69 -6.33 -2.69
CA GLY A 445 -10.28 -6.47 -2.28
C GLY A 445 -10.13 -6.62 -0.77
N ILE A 446 -10.80 -5.76 0.02
CA ILE A 446 -10.80 -5.91 1.49
C ILE A 446 -11.49 -7.21 1.89
N ARG A 447 -12.58 -7.58 1.23
CA ARG A 447 -13.35 -8.81 1.52
C ARG A 447 -12.51 -10.07 1.32
N ALA A 448 -11.86 -10.20 0.17
CA ALA A 448 -10.98 -11.33 -0.12
C ALA A 448 -9.82 -11.39 0.90
N ALA A 449 -9.23 -10.25 1.25
CA ALA A 449 -8.15 -10.18 2.23
C ALA A 449 -8.59 -10.55 3.64
N HIS A 450 -9.75 -10.07 4.10
CA HIS A 450 -10.33 -10.43 5.39
C HIS A 450 -10.62 -11.93 5.47
N ARG A 451 -11.24 -12.51 4.44
CA ARG A 451 -11.53 -13.96 4.40
C ARG A 451 -10.26 -14.81 4.40
N LEU A 452 -9.21 -14.40 3.69
CA LEU A 452 -7.89 -15.07 3.74
C LEU A 452 -7.27 -14.96 5.14
N MET A 453 -7.29 -13.77 5.73
CA MET A 453 -6.77 -13.49 7.07
C MET A 453 -7.48 -14.32 8.14
N ASP A 454 -8.81 -14.33 8.14
CA ASP A 454 -9.63 -15.04 9.12
C ASP A 454 -9.55 -16.57 8.97
N THR A 455 -9.61 -17.08 7.73
CA THR A 455 -9.54 -18.53 7.47
C THR A 455 -8.16 -19.11 7.82
N TYR A 456 -7.08 -18.41 7.47
CA TYR A 456 -5.72 -18.93 7.62
C TYR A 456 -4.96 -18.37 8.83
N GLN A 457 -5.59 -17.46 9.59
CA GLN A 457 -5.01 -16.77 10.76
C GLN A 457 -3.68 -16.07 10.46
N VAL A 458 -3.51 -15.60 9.22
CA VAL A 458 -2.27 -15.00 8.68
C VAL A 458 -2.56 -13.57 8.21
N PRO A 459 -1.80 -12.55 8.64
CA PRO A 459 -1.89 -11.19 8.12
C PRO A 459 -1.78 -11.11 6.59
N VAL A 460 -2.46 -10.13 5.99
CA VAL A 460 -2.53 -9.99 4.52
C VAL A 460 -2.21 -8.56 4.11
N ALA A 461 -1.34 -8.38 3.11
CA ALA A 461 -1.16 -7.11 2.42
C ALA A 461 -1.84 -7.15 1.05
N VAL A 462 -2.63 -6.12 0.73
CA VAL A 462 -3.15 -5.89 -0.62
C VAL A 462 -2.65 -4.54 -1.14
N ILE A 463 -1.97 -4.55 -2.27
CA ILE A 463 -1.49 -3.32 -2.94
C ILE A 463 -2.27 -3.15 -4.23
N ASN A 464 -3.27 -2.26 -4.21
CA ASN A 464 -4.13 -1.98 -5.36
C ASN A 464 -3.47 -0.91 -6.27
N GLY A 465 -3.35 -1.20 -7.56
CA GLY A 465 -2.80 -0.35 -8.61
C GLY A 465 -3.84 0.24 -9.56
N ALA A 466 -5.12 -0.11 -9.39
CA ALA A 466 -6.18 0.17 -10.35
C ALA A 466 -6.48 1.66 -10.55
N GLU A 467 -6.97 2.00 -11.74
CA GLU A 467 -7.31 3.38 -12.14
C GLU A 467 -8.57 3.38 -13.03
N SER A 468 -9.62 4.06 -12.58
CA SER A 468 -10.92 4.08 -13.26
C SER A 468 -10.88 4.60 -14.70
N SER A 469 -11.73 4.00 -15.55
CA SER A 469 -11.97 4.42 -16.95
C SER A 469 -10.71 4.40 -17.84
N LYS A 470 -9.88 3.35 -17.69
CA LYS A 470 -8.63 3.19 -18.45
C LYS A 470 -8.64 1.92 -19.30
N VAL A 471 -8.20 2.09 -20.54
CA VAL A 471 -7.91 1.03 -21.51
C VAL A 471 -6.65 0.24 -21.13
N VAL A 472 -6.49 -0.97 -21.66
CA VAL A 472 -5.36 -1.87 -21.37
C VAL A 472 -3.99 -1.22 -21.63
N SER A 473 -3.90 -0.29 -22.60
CA SER A 473 -2.65 0.39 -22.98
C SER A 473 -2.12 1.37 -21.93
N PHE A 474 -2.99 1.85 -21.02
CA PHE A 474 -2.60 2.74 -19.92
C PHE A 474 -1.75 2.05 -18.84
N PHE A 475 -1.91 0.74 -18.69
CA PHE A 475 -1.27 -0.07 -17.66
C PHE A 475 0.10 -0.62 -18.07
N GLN A 476 0.54 -0.36 -19.31
CA GLN A 476 1.76 -0.93 -19.86
C GLN A 476 3.02 -0.36 -19.20
N ARG A 477 4.07 -1.18 -19.19
CA ARG A 477 5.39 -0.85 -18.68
C ARG A 477 6.09 0.15 -19.60
N ASN A 478 6.83 1.07 -19.02
CA ASN A 478 7.82 1.88 -19.76
C ASN A 478 9.18 1.19 -19.67
N ASP A 479 9.58 0.44 -20.69
CA ASP A 479 10.84 -0.32 -20.67
C ASP A 479 12.10 0.55 -20.52
N ARG A 480 12.05 1.81 -20.94
CA ARG A 480 13.16 2.76 -20.75
C ARG A 480 13.29 3.25 -19.30
N SER A 481 12.19 3.22 -18.55
CA SER A 481 12.16 3.58 -17.13
C SER A 481 10.97 2.90 -16.43
N PRO A 482 11.11 1.63 -16.00
CA PRO A 482 10.00 0.87 -15.42
C PRO A 482 9.42 1.46 -14.13
N GLY A 483 10.19 2.33 -13.44
CA GLY A 483 9.77 3.05 -12.24
C GLY A 483 9.25 4.47 -12.49
N ASP A 484 8.93 4.85 -13.73
CA ASP A 484 8.44 6.19 -14.08
C ASP A 484 7.06 6.47 -13.48
N LEU A 485 7.00 7.34 -12.46
CA LEU A 485 5.79 7.74 -11.74
C LEU A 485 4.71 8.39 -12.62
N ARG A 486 5.05 8.82 -13.85
CA ARG A 486 4.05 9.29 -14.83
C ARG A 486 3.15 8.14 -15.32
N THR A 487 3.68 6.91 -15.37
CA THR A 487 2.94 5.70 -15.78
C THR A 487 2.27 5.03 -14.58
N ASN A 488 1.11 4.39 -14.79
CA ASN A 488 0.46 3.61 -13.73
C ASN A 488 1.33 2.42 -13.29
N TYR A 489 1.94 1.71 -14.26
CA TYR A 489 2.90 0.64 -13.99
C TYR A 489 4.02 1.10 -13.05
N GLY A 490 4.64 2.25 -13.34
CA GLY A 490 5.71 2.82 -12.52
C GLY A 490 5.26 3.20 -11.11
N ARG A 491 4.05 3.75 -10.93
CA ARG A 491 3.47 4.02 -9.60
C ARG A 491 3.25 2.75 -8.77
N LEU A 492 2.68 1.70 -9.37
CA LEU A 492 2.51 0.41 -8.69
C LEU A 492 3.88 -0.24 -8.38
N ARG A 493 4.77 -0.30 -9.36
CA ARG A 493 6.12 -0.87 -9.22
C ARG A 493 6.94 -0.17 -8.13
N GLN A 494 6.89 1.16 -8.05
CA GLN A 494 7.56 1.90 -6.98
C GLN A 494 7.01 1.55 -5.60
N ARG A 495 5.69 1.42 -5.43
CA ARG A 495 5.10 0.99 -4.14
C ARG A 495 5.55 -0.42 -3.75
N LEU A 496 5.49 -1.38 -4.68
CA LEU A 496 5.96 -2.76 -4.44
C LEU A 496 7.46 -2.83 -4.11
N THR A 497 8.27 -1.99 -4.75
CA THR A 497 9.73 -1.92 -4.51
C THR A 497 10.03 -1.26 -3.16
N ALA A 498 9.40 -0.13 -2.85
CA ALA A 498 9.65 0.63 -1.62
C ALA A 498 9.09 -0.04 -0.35
N ALA A 499 8.09 -0.91 -0.51
CA ALA A 499 7.63 -1.85 0.51
C ALA A 499 8.54 -3.09 0.69
N ASN A 500 9.49 -3.32 -0.23
CA ASN A 500 10.32 -4.52 -0.33
C ASN A 500 9.51 -5.83 -0.52
N VAL A 501 8.39 -5.78 -1.25
CA VAL A 501 7.51 -6.94 -1.48
C VAL A 501 7.38 -7.36 -2.94
N ILE A 502 7.97 -6.63 -3.90
CA ILE A 502 7.83 -6.92 -5.34
C ILE A 502 8.19 -8.37 -5.70
N GLY A 503 9.19 -8.96 -5.04
CA GLY A 503 9.60 -10.36 -5.24
C GLY A 503 8.73 -11.41 -4.55
N GLU A 504 7.79 -11.01 -3.69
CA GLU A 504 7.06 -11.89 -2.75
C GLU A 504 5.53 -11.88 -2.96
N VAL A 505 5.05 -11.23 -4.03
CA VAL A 505 3.63 -11.17 -4.39
C VAL A 505 3.13 -12.57 -4.77
N ARG A 506 2.24 -13.17 -3.96
CA ARG A 506 1.71 -14.52 -4.21
C ARG A 506 0.70 -14.56 -5.35
N ALA A 507 -0.05 -13.48 -5.56
CA ALA A 507 -0.90 -13.35 -6.75
C ALA A 507 -1.18 -11.92 -7.20
N VAL A 508 -1.49 -11.80 -8.49
CA VAL A 508 -1.97 -10.58 -9.15
C VAL A 508 -3.36 -10.82 -9.72
N PHE A 509 -4.31 -9.95 -9.36
CA PHE A 509 -5.65 -9.90 -9.94
C PHE A 509 -5.72 -8.80 -11.00
N TRP A 510 -6.24 -9.14 -12.18
CA TRP A 510 -6.55 -8.23 -13.27
C TRP A 510 -8.05 -8.17 -13.48
N TYR A 511 -8.65 -6.99 -13.29
CA TYR A 511 -10.06 -6.75 -13.59
C TYR A 511 -10.22 -5.46 -14.41
N GLN A 512 -10.23 -5.64 -15.73
CA GLN A 512 -10.36 -4.56 -16.70
C GLN A 512 -10.93 -5.06 -18.03
N GLY A 513 -11.54 -4.17 -18.80
CA GLY A 513 -12.00 -4.44 -20.16
C GLY A 513 -13.23 -3.62 -20.58
N GLU A 514 -13.93 -3.02 -19.62
CA GLU A 514 -15.14 -2.22 -19.89
C GLU A 514 -14.81 -0.91 -20.64
N ALA A 515 -13.59 -0.40 -20.49
CA ALA A 515 -13.09 0.77 -21.22
C ALA A 515 -12.47 0.45 -22.59
N ASP A 516 -12.13 -0.82 -22.88
CA ASP A 516 -11.61 -1.23 -24.20
C ASP A 516 -12.74 -1.36 -25.25
N ASN A 517 -14.00 -1.12 -24.86
CA ASN A 517 -15.15 -1.02 -25.76
C ASN A 517 -15.30 -2.21 -26.73
N ASN A 518 -15.21 -3.43 -26.19
CA ASN A 518 -15.18 -4.70 -26.95
C ASN A 518 -13.99 -4.93 -27.91
N ASP A 519 -12.91 -4.14 -27.85
CA ASP A 519 -11.64 -4.49 -28.55
C ASP A 519 -10.96 -5.69 -27.89
N ALA A 520 -11.45 -6.88 -28.24
CA ALA A 520 -10.93 -8.16 -27.76
C ALA A 520 -9.46 -8.39 -28.19
N ALA A 521 -9.08 -7.94 -29.38
CA ALA A 521 -7.74 -8.16 -29.92
C ALA A 521 -6.71 -7.28 -29.20
N GLY A 522 -6.99 -5.98 -29.08
CA GLY A 522 -6.18 -5.04 -28.32
C GLY A 522 -6.08 -5.41 -26.84
N HIS A 523 -7.20 -5.81 -26.21
CA HIS A 523 -7.21 -6.26 -24.82
C HIS A 523 -6.33 -7.51 -24.61
N VAL A 524 -6.48 -8.56 -25.42
CA VAL A 524 -5.66 -9.78 -25.29
C VAL A 524 -4.18 -9.47 -25.53
N ALA A 525 -3.83 -8.68 -26.55
CA ALA A 525 -2.45 -8.32 -26.84
C ALA A 525 -1.82 -7.50 -25.71
N GLY A 526 -2.51 -6.46 -25.24
CA GLY A 526 -2.06 -5.59 -24.15
C GLY A 526 -1.96 -6.31 -22.81
N PHE A 527 -2.90 -7.20 -22.48
CA PHE A 527 -2.81 -8.01 -21.26
C PHE A 527 -1.69 -9.05 -21.36
N THR A 528 -1.46 -9.64 -22.53
CA THR A 528 -0.36 -10.61 -22.74
C THR A 528 1.02 -9.96 -22.54
N ALA A 529 1.21 -8.73 -23.03
CA ALA A 529 2.42 -7.95 -22.77
C ALA A 529 2.59 -7.66 -21.26
N LEU A 530 1.55 -7.11 -20.62
CA LEU A 530 1.55 -6.78 -19.20
C LEU A 530 1.81 -8.00 -18.28
N LEU A 531 1.20 -9.14 -18.59
CA LEU A 531 1.40 -10.42 -17.90
C LEU A 531 2.83 -10.95 -18.10
N THR A 532 3.43 -10.73 -19.27
CA THR A 532 4.83 -11.10 -19.55
C THR A 532 5.80 -10.28 -18.70
N ASP A 533 5.54 -8.99 -18.53
CA ASP A 533 6.32 -8.13 -17.63
C ASP A 533 6.16 -8.51 -16.17
N TRP A 534 4.93 -8.76 -15.70
CA TRP A 534 4.73 -9.21 -14.31
C TRP A 534 5.39 -10.56 -14.04
N ARG A 535 5.36 -11.50 -14.98
CA ARG A 535 6.08 -12.79 -14.84
C ARG A 535 7.60 -12.65 -14.77
N ARG A 536 8.15 -11.51 -15.22
CA ARG A 536 9.59 -11.21 -15.16
C ARG A 536 10.01 -10.64 -13.81
N GLU A 537 9.17 -9.85 -13.14
CA GLU A 537 9.59 -9.09 -11.95
C GLU A 537 8.68 -9.14 -10.72
N VAL A 538 7.47 -9.71 -10.80
CA VAL A 538 6.50 -9.77 -9.70
C VAL A 538 6.40 -11.19 -9.14
N GLY A 539 6.75 -11.35 -7.86
CA GLY A 539 6.70 -12.62 -7.11
C GLY A 539 7.80 -13.63 -7.48
N PHE A 540 8.94 -13.18 -8.01
CA PHE A 540 10.05 -14.04 -8.46
C PHE A 540 10.76 -14.86 -7.36
N ARG A 541 10.41 -14.66 -6.09
CA ARG A 541 10.90 -15.45 -4.93
C ARG A 541 9.81 -16.36 -4.34
N VAL A 542 8.57 -16.25 -4.81
CA VAL A 542 7.47 -17.12 -4.38
C VAL A 542 7.68 -18.51 -4.94
N ASP A 543 7.81 -19.50 -4.06
CA ASP A 543 7.89 -20.90 -4.46
C ASP A 543 6.63 -21.34 -5.22
N GLY A 544 6.81 -22.12 -6.30
CA GLY A 544 5.75 -22.43 -7.26
C GLY A 544 5.26 -21.26 -8.15
N GLY A 545 5.78 -20.04 -7.93
CA GLY A 545 5.53 -18.84 -8.70
C GLY A 545 4.17 -18.15 -8.46
N THR A 546 4.14 -16.85 -8.72
CA THR A 546 2.95 -15.98 -8.68
C THR A 546 1.76 -16.55 -9.44
N ARG A 547 0.58 -16.56 -8.82
CA ARG A 547 -0.69 -16.86 -9.51
C ARG A 547 -1.26 -15.60 -10.17
N TYR A 548 -1.92 -15.78 -11.31
CA TYR A 548 -2.49 -14.67 -12.09
C TYR A 548 -3.97 -14.94 -12.32
N TYR A 549 -4.80 -13.99 -11.88
CA TYR A 549 -6.25 -14.07 -11.94
C TYR A 549 -6.80 -13.01 -12.90
N VAL A 550 -7.73 -13.41 -13.76
CA VAL A 550 -8.44 -12.51 -14.67
C VAL A 550 -9.92 -12.55 -14.33
N VAL A 551 -10.52 -11.41 -14.00
CA VAL A 551 -11.98 -11.31 -13.83
C VAL A 551 -12.59 -11.01 -15.20
N GLN A 552 -13.46 -11.90 -15.70
CA GLN A 552 -14.23 -11.64 -16.91
C GLN A 552 -15.17 -10.46 -16.64
N VAL A 553 -15.20 -9.45 -17.50
CA VAL A 553 -16.04 -8.26 -17.29
C VAL A 553 -17.53 -8.58 -17.49
N GLY A 554 -18.39 -7.97 -16.67
CA GLY A 554 -19.85 -8.12 -16.79
C GLY A 554 -20.47 -7.36 -17.98
N SER A 555 -19.79 -6.35 -18.52
CA SER A 555 -20.21 -5.59 -19.71
C SER A 555 -19.01 -4.98 -20.40
N SER A 556 -18.99 -4.94 -21.73
CA SER A 556 -18.09 -4.04 -22.46
C SER A 556 -18.80 -3.59 -23.75
N PRO A 557 -18.81 -2.28 -24.11
CA PRO A 557 -18.50 -1.13 -23.27
C PRO A 557 -19.20 -1.12 -21.90
N CYS A 558 -18.75 -0.24 -21.00
CA CYS A 558 -19.41 0.06 -19.72
C CYS A 558 -20.95 0.12 -19.86
N GLY A 559 -21.66 -0.76 -19.14
CA GLY A 559 -23.13 -0.79 -19.13
C GLY A 559 -23.77 -1.55 -20.29
N ASN A 560 -23.03 -1.82 -21.37
CA ASN A 560 -23.52 -2.64 -22.48
C ASN A 560 -23.25 -4.13 -22.21
N THR A 561 -24.30 -4.84 -21.81
CA THR A 561 -24.28 -6.28 -21.57
C THR A 561 -24.44 -7.12 -22.84
N ALA A 562 -24.81 -6.53 -24.00
CA ALA A 562 -24.94 -7.31 -25.23
C ALA A 562 -23.65 -8.11 -25.50
N GLY A 563 -23.80 -9.43 -25.70
CA GLY A 563 -22.68 -10.37 -25.81
C GLY A 563 -21.62 -9.88 -26.79
N GLY A 564 -20.39 -9.74 -26.31
CA GLY A 564 -19.28 -9.13 -27.04
C GLY A 564 -18.03 -10.00 -27.07
N PRO A 565 -17.19 -9.85 -28.13
CA PRO A 565 -16.04 -10.71 -28.36
C PRO A 565 -14.99 -10.64 -27.25
N LEU A 566 -15.00 -9.58 -26.44
CA LEU A 566 -14.09 -9.44 -25.30
C LEU A 566 -14.38 -10.44 -24.17
N ARG A 567 -15.65 -10.66 -23.81
CA ARG A 567 -16.01 -11.65 -22.77
C ARG A 567 -15.59 -13.05 -23.22
N GLU A 568 -15.86 -13.38 -24.48
CA GLU A 568 -15.42 -14.61 -25.14
C GLU A 568 -13.89 -14.77 -25.15
N ALA A 569 -13.14 -13.71 -25.41
CA ALA A 569 -11.68 -13.73 -25.36
C ALA A 569 -11.13 -13.92 -23.93
N GLN A 570 -11.69 -13.21 -22.94
CA GLN A 570 -11.26 -13.29 -21.54
C GLN A 570 -11.41 -14.70 -20.97
N ARG A 571 -12.54 -15.39 -21.20
CA ARG A 571 -12.70 -16.79 -20.71
C ARG A 571 -11.74 -17.79 -21.35
N ARG A 572 -11.23 -17.51 -22.57
CA ARG A 572 -10.22 -18.33 -23.27
C ARG A 572 -8.80 -18.07 -22.80
N MET A 573 -8.53 -16.97 -22.08
CA MET A 573 -7.20 -16.69 -21.52
C MET A 573 -6.71 -17.79 -20.58
N ALA A 574 -7.62 -18.55 -19.95
CA ALA A 574 -7.25 -19.72 -19.17
C ALA A 574 -6.44 -20.74 -19.98
N ASP A 575 -6.84 -20.98 -21.23
CA ASP A 575 -6.20 -21.95 -22.13
C ASP A 575 -4.89 -21.41 -22.71
N THR A 576 -4.87 -20.13 -23.09
CA THR A 576 -3.77 -19.54 -23.87
C THR A 576 -2.69 -18.87 -23.02
N LEU A 577 -3.06 -18.29 -21.88
CA LEU A 577 -2.16 -17.47 -21.04
C LEU A 577 -1.80 -18.12 -19.70
N LYS A 578 -2.40 -19.27 -19.35
CA LYS A 578 -2.24 -19.94 -18.04
C LYS A 578 -2.58 -19.01 -16.87
N VAL A 579 -3.80 -18.48 -16.89
CA VAL A 579 -4.40 -17.66 -15.82
C VAL A 579 -5.66 -18.35 -15.30
N THR A 580 -6.04 -18.14 -14.05
CA THR A 580 -7.36 -18.59 -13.56
C THR A 580 -8.38 -17.48 -13.81
N VAL A 581 -9.50 -17.80 -14.47
CA VAL A 581 -10.56 -16.83 -14.78
C VAL A 581 -11.64 -16.86 -13.69
N LEU A 582 -12.04 -15.70 -13.21
CA LEU A 582 -13.16 -15.48 -12.30
C LEU A 582 -14.37 -14.94 -13.09
N SER A 583 -15.57 -15.24 -12.61
CA SER A 583 -16.83 -14.80 -13.23
C SER A 583 -17.38 -13.56 -12.55
N THR A 584 -18.14 -12.76 -13.30
CA THR A 584 -19.04 -11.73 -12.77
C THR A 584 -20.50 -12.04 -13.05
N THR A 585 -20.80 -13.15 -13.73
CA THR A 585 -22.16 -13.65 -13.90
C THR A 585 -22.70 -14.17 -12.56
N ALA A 586 -24.01 -14.03 -12.35
CA ALA A 586 -24.72 -14.23 -11.08
C ALA A 586 -24.46 -13.19 -9.95
N LEU A 587 -23.65 -12.16 -10.20
CA LEU A 587 -23.56 -10.97 -9.33
C LEU A 587 -24.77 -10.04 -9.59
N SER A 588 -25.88 -10.32 -8.92
CA SER A 588 -27.18 -9.67 -9.15
C SER A 588 -27.32 -8.24 -8.60
N GLY A 589 -26.43 -7.80 -7.70
CA GLY A 589 -26.35 -6.44 -7.15
C GLY A 589 -25.67 -5.48 -8.11
N ARG A 590 -26.13 -5.40 -9.36
CA ARG A 590 -25.46 -4.66 -10.44
C ARG A 590 -25.98 -3.22 -10.55
N GLU A 591 -25.07 -2.26 -10.38
CA GLU A 591 -25.33 -0.81 -10.43
C GLU A 591 -24.69 -0.22 -11.69
N GLY A 592 -25.41 -0.28 -12.82
CA GLY A 592 -24.91 0.17 -14.11
C GLY A 592 -23.70 -0.65 -14.59
N CYS A 593 -22.49 -0.07 -14.57
CA CYS A 593 -21.25 -0.78 -14.88
C CYS A 593 -20.58 -1.43 -13.65
N HIS A 594 -21.06 -1.10 -12.45
CA HIS A 594 -20.46 -1.43 -11.16
C HIS A 594 -21.35 -2.37 -10.36
N PHE A 595 -20.95 -2.64 -9.13
CA PHE A 595 -21.68 -3.51 -8.22
C PHE A 595 -21.91 -2.80 -6.89
N ALA A 596 -23.04 -3.10 -6.27
CA ALA A 596 -23.27 -2.87 -4.86
C ALA A 596 -22.35 -3.77 -4.01
N TRP A 597 -22.35 -3.53 -2.70
CA TRP A 597 -21.69 -4.40 -1.73
C TRP A 597 -22.31 -5.79 -1.73
N GLU A 598 -23.58 -5.90 -1.30
CA GLU A 598 -24.35 -7.14 -1.27
C GLU A 598 -24.74 -7.59 -2.69
N ARG A 599 -24.71 -8.90 -2.94
CA ARG A 599 -24.97 -9.53 -4.26
C ARG A 599 -24.00 -9.09 -5.36
N GLY A 600 -22.85 -8.55 -4.99
CA GLY A 600 -21.94 -7.83 -5.86
C GLY A 600 -20.48 -8.00 -5.42
N TYR A 601 -19.88 -6.93 -4.89
CA TYR A 601 -18.47 -6.97 -4.50
C TYR A 601 -18.17 -7.89 -3.31
N ARG A 602 -19.13 -8.14 -2.42
CA ARG A 602 -18.97 -9.09 -1.32
C ARG A 602 -18.76 -10.51 -1.84
N GLU A 603 -19.63 -10.96 -2.73
CA GLU A 603 -19.61 -12.27 -3.36
C GLU A 603 -18.43 -12.42 -4.31
N LEU A 604 -18.06 -11.38 -5.07
CA LEU A 604 -16.82 -11.38 -5.85
C LEU A 604 -15.58 -11.55 -4.96
N GLY A 605 -15.56 -10.90 -3.78
CA GLY A 605 -14.51 -11.07 -2.79
C GLY A 605 -14.45 -12.48 -2.21
N ASP A 606 -15.62 -13.10 -1.94
CA ASP A 606 -15.73 -14.47 -1.47
C ASP A 606 -15.30 -15.50 -2.53
N GLN A 607 -15.61 -15.26 -3.81
CA GLN A 607 -15.15 -16.08 -4.94
C GLN A 607 -13.63 -15.92 -5.17
N ALA A 608 -13.10 -14.71 -5.07
CA ALA A 608 -11.67 -14.45 -5.15
C ALA A 608 -10.89 -15.11 -4.00
N PHE A 609 -11.43 -15.07 -2.78
CA PHE A 609 -10.94 -15.84 -1.64
C PHE A 609 -10.91 -17.34 -1.95
N ALA A 610 -12.02 -17.92 -2.42
CA ALA A 610 -12.12 -19.36 -2.66
C ALA A 610 -11.11 -19.85 -3.71
N VAL A 611 -10.92 -19.09 -4.79
CA VAL A 611 -9.92 -19.39 -5.82
C VAL A 611 -8.49 -19.33 -5.26
N VAL A 612 -8.15 -18.32 -4.45
CA VAL A 612 -6.84 -18.24 -3.79
C VAL A 612 -6.64 -19.35 -2.76
N ALA A 613 -7.67 -19.67 -1.99
CA ALA A 613 -7.68 -20.76 -1.02
C ALA A 613 -7.26 -22.08 -1.69
N ARG A 614 -7.89 -22.42 -2.82
CA ARG A 614 -7.52 -23.56 -3.66
C ARG A 614 -6.10 -23.46 -4.23
N ASP A 615 -5.80 -22.40 -4.98
CA ASP A 615 -4.61 -22.31 -5.85
C ASP A 615 -3.29 -22.06 -5.10
N ILE A 616 -3.36 -21.62 -3.83
CA ILE A 616 -2.21 -21.20 -3.01
C ILE A 616 -2.19 -21.88 -1.62
N HIS A 617 -3.33 -22.01 -0.94
CA HIS A 617 -3.39 -22.44 0.47
C HIS A 617 -3.89 -23.87 0.69
N ARG A 618 -4.05 -24.67 -0.37
CA ARG A 618 -4.55 -26.06 -0.31
C ARG A 618 -5.95 -26.17 0.33
N GLY A 619 -6.77 -25.14 0.18
CA GLY A 619 -8.20 -25.18 0.49
C GLY A 619 -8.98 -26.10 -0.45
N PRO A 620 -10.31 -26.21 -0.26
CA PRO A 620 -11.17 -27.07 -1.07
C PRO A 620 -10.99 -26.84 -2.58
N GLY A 621 -10.87 -27.93 -3.34
CA GLY A 621 -10.66 -27.87 -4.80
C GLY A 621 -11.94 -27.82 -5.62
N GLU A 622 -12.97 -28.51 -5.14
CA GLU A 622 -14.25 -28.71 -5.84
C GLU A 622 -15.20 -27.52 -5.65
N GLY A 623 -16.00 -27.25 -6.67
CA GLY A 623 -17.05 -26.22 -6.66
C GLY A 623 -16.54 -24.78 -6.68
N VAL A 624 -15.24 -24.56 -6.92
CA VAL A 624 -14.55 -23.25 -6.85
C VAL A 624 -14.32 -22.64 -8.23
N ALA A 625 -14.11 -23.45 -9.29
CA ALA A 625 -13.80 -22.87 -10.59
C ALA A 625 -15.01 -22.18 -11.20
N ALA A 626 -14.82 -20.99 -11.78
CA ALA A 626 -15.83 -20.36 -12.61
C ALA A 626 -16.21 -21.33 -13.75
N PRO A 627 -17.50 -21.71 -13.91
CA PRO A 627 -17.88 -22.69 -14.92
C PRO A 627 -17.56 -22.13 -16.30
N ASN A 628 -16.74 -22.86 -17.09
CA ASN A 628 -16.17 -22.34 -18.34
C ASN A 628 -16.35 -23.35 -19.49
N PRO A 629 -17.21 -23.09 -20.49
CA PRO A 629 -17.58 -24.07 -21.50
C PRO A 629 -16.49 -24.30 -22.54
N ARG A 630 -16.08 -25.56 -22.69
CA ARG A 630 -15.00 -26.02 -23.58
C ARG A 630 -15.50 -26.24 -25.01
N SER A 631 -16.64 -26.91 -25.18
CA SER A 631 -17.20 -27.31 -26.47
C SER A 631 -18.71 -27.51 -26.38
N ALA A 632 -19.42 -27.38 -27.50
CA ALA A 632 -20.82 -27.77 -27.63
C ALA A 632 -20.99 -28.79 -28.78
N ALA A 633 -21.97 -29.67 -28.66
CA ALA A 633 -22.37 -30.61 -29.71
C ALA A 633 -23.88 -30.88 -29.64
N PHE A 634 -24.51 -31.24 -30.75
CA PHE A 634 -25.83 -31.88 -30.69
C PHE A 634 -25.71 -33.28 -30.07
N THR A 635 -26.74 -33.73 -29.35
CA THR A 635 -26.77 -35.11 -28.80
C THR A 635 -27.45 -36.10 -29.73
N ASP A 636 -28.13 -35.63 -30.77
CA ASP A 636 -28.78 -36.43 -31.80
C ASP A 636 -28.80 -35.75 -33.17
N ALA A 637 -29.17 -36.52 -34.20
CA ALA A 637 -29.33 -36.02 -35.58
C ALA A 637 -30.60 -35.16 -35.78
N ARG A 638 -31.53 -35.12 -34.80
CA ARG A 638 -32.74 -34.27 -34.82
C ARG A 638 -32.46 -32.86 -34.31
N ARG A 639 -31.29 -32.64 -33.71
CA ARG A 639 -30.82 -31.35 -33.19
C ARG A 639 -31.78 -30.72 -32.17
N THR A 640 -32.45 -31.56 -31.37
CA THR A 640 -33.42 -31.15 -30.35
C THR A 640 -32.80 -30.91 -28.97
N GLU A 641 -31.52 -31.27 -28.79
CA GLU A 641 -30.78 -31.11 -27.55
C GLU A 641 -29.30 -30.80 -27.87
N VAL A 642 -28.68 -29.91 -27.09
CA VAL A 642 -27.26 -29.55 -27.18
C VAL A 642 -26.57 -29.87 -25.86
N ILE A 643 -25.44 -30.58 -25.92
CA ILE A 643 -24.58 -30.81 -24.77
C ILE A 643 -23.39 -29.85 -24.80
N VAL A 644 -23.20 -29.11 -23.71
CA VAL A 644 -22.06 -28.23 -23.45
C VAL A 644 -21.15 -28.92 -22.44
N LEU A 645 -19.91 -29.22 -22.85
CA LEU A 645 -18.89 -29.77 -21.97
C LEU A 645 -18.10 -28.61 -21.33
N LEU A 646 -17.99 -28.61 -20.00
CA LEU A 646 -17.22 -27.64 -19.22
C LEU A 646 -15.74 -28.03 -19.11
N ARG A 647 -14.86 -27.06 -18.81
CA ARG A 647 -13.44 -27.32 -18.52
C ARG A 647 -13.21 -28.01 -17.17
N ASN A 648 -14.07 -27.73 -16.20
CA ASN A 648 -14.05 -28.35 -14.88
C ASN A 648 -15.37 -29.13 -14.68
N PRO A 649 -15.33 -30.40 -14.22
CA PRO A 649 -16.51 -31.20 -13.89
C PRO A 649 -17.20 -30.87 -12.55
N ASP A 650 -16.85 -29.75 -11.89
CA ASP A 650 -17.50 -29.23 -10.69
C ASP A 650 -19.05 -29.26 -10.81
N PRO A 651 -19.80 -29.79 -9.82
CA PRO A 651 -21.26 -29.76 -9.80
C PRO A 651 -21.82 -28.34 -9.85
N LEU A 652 -22.88 -28.14 -10.64
CA LEU A 652 -23.57 -26.85 -10.77
C LEU A 652 -25.00 -26.92 -10.26
N THR A 653 -25.42 -25.86 -9.55
CA THR A 653 -26.83 -25.57 -9.33
C THR A 653 -27.37 -24.83 -10.54
N VAL A 654 -28.27 -25.46 -11.29
CA VAL A 654 -28.99 -24.83 -12.39
C VAL A 654 -30.29 -24.24 -11.85
N GLN A 655 -30.40 -22.90 -11.85
CA GLN A 655 -31.61 -22.23 -11.42
C GLN A 655 -32.71 -22.34 -12.48
N VAL A 656 -33.96 -22.50 -12.05
CA VAL A 656 -35.13 -22.60 -12.95
C VAL A 656 -35.17 -21.39 -13.88
N GLY A 657 -35.16 -21.60 -15.20
CA GLY A 657 -35.14 -20.52 -16.19
C GLY A 657 -33.76 -20.11 -16.71
N ALA A 658 -32.66 -20.74 -16.26
CA ALA A 658 -31.31 -20.42 -16.73
C ALA A 658 -31.07 -20.61 -18.25
N GLY A 659 -31.98 -21.28 -18.96
CA GLY A 659 -31.98 -21.38 -20.42
C GLY A 659 -32.21 -20.05 -21.16
N THR A 660 -32.89 -19.08 -20.53
CA THR A 660 -33.39 -17.86 -21.17
C THR A 660 -32.29 -16.98 -21.81
N ASP A 661 -31.06 -17.07 -21.28
CA ASP A 661 -29.93 -16.24 -21.71
C ASP A 661 -28.96 -16.94 -22.69
N PHE A 662 -29.32 -18.14 -23.15
CA PHE A 662 -28.63 -18.84 -24.24
C PHE A 662 -29.26 -18.51 -25.61
N THR A 663 -28.43 -18.35 -26.65
CA THR A 663 -28.89 -18.22 -28.05
C THR A 663 -28.28 -19.30 -28.94
N ILE A 664 -29.12 -19.84 -29.84
CA ILE A 664 -28.74 -20.82 -30.85
C ILE A 664 -28.52 -20.08 -32.17
N ASP A 665 -27.27 -19.72 -32.46
CA ASP A 665 -26.94 -18.84 -33.58
C ASP A 665 -27.08 -19.62 -34.91
N GLY A 666 -28.00 -19.15 -35.76
CA GLY A 666 -28.37 -19.78 -37.02
C GLY A 666 -29.71 -20.53 -37.01
N SER A 667 -30.44 -20.54 -35.89
CA SER A 667 -31.79 -21.12 -35.79
C SER A 667 -32.74 -20.23 -34.99
N THR A 668 -34.04 -20.49 -35.10
CA THR A 668 -35.09 -19.89 -34.26
C THR A 668 -35.39 -20.71 -33.01
N ALA A 669 -34.80 -21.91 -32.88
CA ALA A 669 -34.92 -22.75 -31.69
C ALA A 669 -34.38 -22.04 -30.44
N THR A 670 -35.15 -22.11 -29.36
CA THR A 670 -34.83 -21.52 -28.05
C THR A 670 -34.55 -22.60 -27.02
N VAL A 671 -33.75 -22.30 -26.00
CA VAL A 671 -33.48 -23.25 -24.90
C VAL A 671 -34.66 -23.24 -23.93
N THR A 672 -35.33 -24.39 -23.78
CA THR A 672 -36.50 -24.58 -22.92
C THR A 672 -36.14 -25.18 -21.56
N GLY A 673 -35.01 -25.87 -21.47
CA GLY A 673 -34.52 -26.49 -20.24
C GLY A 673 -33.00 -26.54 -20.21
N VAL A 674 -32.43 -26.50 -19.01
CA VAL A 674 -31.00 -26.71 -18.78
C VAL A 674 -30.87 -27.69 -17.61
N GLU A 675 -30.06 -28.73 -17.78
CA GLU A 675 -29.78 -29.76 -16.79
C GLU A 675 -28.26 -29.89 -16.61
N TYR A 676 -27.78 -29.99 -15.38
CA TYR A 676 -26.40 -30.40 -15.11
C TYR A 676 -26.34 -31.93 -14.93
N ARG A 677 -25.49 -32.61 -15.72
CA ARG A 677 -25.15 -34.03 -15.59
C ARG A 677 -23.67 -34.20 -15.27
N GLU A 678 -23.34 -35.30 -14.60
CA GLU A 678 -21.98 -35.59 -14.12
C GLU A 678 -20.88 -35.50 -15.19
N GLY A 679 -19.67 -35.14 -14.76
CA GLY A 679 -18.53 -34.94 -15.65
C GLY A 679 -18.58 -33.61 -16.40
N GLY A 680 -19.20 -32.58 -15.84
CA GLY A 680 -19.18 -31.22 -16.40
C GLY A 680 -20.08 -31.04 -17.62
N ARG A 681 -21.24 -31.70 -17.68
CA ARG A 681 -22.14 -31.69 -18.85
C ARG A 681 -23.35 -30.81 -18.55
N LEU A 682 -23.46 -29.65 -19.21
CA LEU A 682 -24.71 -28.91 -19.25
C LEU A 682 -25.49 -29.36 -20.48
N VAL A 683 -26.70 -29.88 -20.28
CA VAL A 683 -27.58 -30.37 -21.34
C VAL A 683 -28.71 -29.36 -21.53
N LEU A 684 -28.85 -28.87 -22.75
CA LEU A 684 -29.76 -27.80 -23.15
C LEU A 684 -30.86 -28.40 -24.02
N SER A 685 -32.07 -28.53 -23.48
CA SER A 685 -33.26 -28.94 -24.25
C SER A 685 -33.76 -27.76 -25.09
N LEU A 686 -34.13 -28.00 -26.35
CA LEU A 686 -34.58 -26.95 -27.27
C LEU A 686 -36.09 -27.02 -27.52
N SER A 687 -36.69 -25.90 -27.94
CA SER A 687 -38.12 -25.82 -28.29
C SER A 687 -38.50 -26.55 -29.59
N GLY A 688 -37.51 -26.98 -30.37
CA GLY A 688 -37.66 -27.76 -31.59
C GLY A 688 -36.30 -28.04 -32.24
N PRO A 689 -36.28 -28.70 -33.42
CA PRO A 689 -35.06 -28.93 -34.18
C PRO A 689 -34.29 -27.65 -34.49
N ALA A 690 -33.02 -27.59 -34.10
CA ALA A 690 -32.12 -26.48 -34.39
C ALA A 690 -31.50 -26.58 -35.79
N ASP A 691 -32.35 -26.63 -36.81
CA ASP A 691 -31.89 -26.58 -38.20
C ASP A 691 -31.20 -25.24 -38.49
N GLY A 692 -30.12 -25.29 -39.28
CA GLY A 692 -29.27 -24.13 -39.59
C GLY A 692 -28.33 -23.68 -38.46
N ALA A 693 -28.52 -24.14 -37.22
CA ALA A 693 -27.68 -23.76 -36.09
C ALA A 693 -26.22 -24.17 -36.27
N THR A 694 -25.30 -23.27 -35.92
CA THR A 694 -23.85 -23.48 -36.01
C THR A 694 -23.10 -23.14 -34.73
N ARG A 695 -23.65 -22.28 -33.86
CA ARG A 695 -23.00 -21.82 -32.64
C ARG A 695 -23.99 -21.64 -31.50
N LEU A 696 -23.46 -21.68 -30.29
CA LEU A 696 -24.14 -21.37 -29.04
C LEU A 696 -23.49 -20.12 -28.43
N SER A 697 -24.30 -19.22 -27.90
CA SER A 697 -23.84 -18.11 -27.07
C SER A 697 -24.59 -18.11 -25.73
N TYR A 698 -23.99 -17.54 -24.68
CA TYR A 698 -24.60 -17.30 -23.37
C TYR A 698 -24.23 -15.92 -22.88
N ARG A 699 -25.24 -15.10 -22.58
CA ARG A 699 -25.07 -13.71 -22.13
C ARG A 699 -24.68 -13.63 -20.65
N GLY A 700 -25.37 -14.37 -19.78
CA GLY A 700 -25.09 -14.39 -18.34
C GLY A 700 -25.42 -13.06 -17.63
N ASP A 701 -26.37 -12.31 -18.17
CA ASP A 701 -26.72 -10.95 -17.76
C ASP A 701 -28.11 -10.89 -17.12
N ALA A 702 -29.05 -11.68 -17.63
CA ALA A 702 -30.34 -11.90 -17.00
C ALA A 702 -30.29 -13.21 -16.21
N GLY A 703 -30.55 -13.14 -14.91
CA GLY A 703 -30.85 -14.33 -14.12
C GLY A 703 -32.21 -14.91 -14.53
N PRO A 704 -32.47 -16.20 -14.25
CA PRO A 704 -31.67 -17.06 -13.37
C PRO A 704 -30.42 -17.70 -14.02
N TRP A 705 -29.51 -18.26 -13.22
CA TRP A 705 -28.16 -18.66 -13.67
C TRP A 705 -27.80 -20.14 -13.39
N CYS A 706 -26.76 -20.62 -14.07
CA CYS A 706 -26.02 -21.82 -13.65
C CYS A 706 -24.84 -21.38 -12.75
N VAL A 707 -24.78 -21.85 -11.50
CA VAL A 707 -23.75 -21.42 -10.52
C VAL A 707 -23.04 -22.61 -9.90
N ASN A 708 -21.76 -22.43 -9.52
CA ASN A 708 -21.02 -23.40 -8.71
C ASN A 708 -21.32 -23.26 -7.20
N ALA A 709 -20.66 -24.06 -6.36
CA ALA A 709 -20.85 -24.03 -4.90
C ALA A 709 -20.47 -22.69 -4.24
N THR A 710 -19.57 -21.90 -4.84
CA THR A 710 -19.23 -20.54 -4.38
C THR A 710 -20.17 -19.45 -4.92
N GLY A 711 -21.22 -19.83 -5.66
CA GLY A 711 -22.14 -18.89 -6.31
C GLY A 711 -21.59 -18.22 -7.57
N ALA A 712 -20.40 -18.60 -8.06
CA ALA A 712 -19.85 -18.06 -9.29
C ALA A 712 -20.63 -18.60 -10.50
N GLY A 713 -21.20 -17.69 -11.31
CA GLY A 713 -21.99 -18.05 -12.47
C GLY A 713 -21.16 -18.53 -13.66
N LEU A 714 -21.76 -19.35 -14.51
CA LEU A 714 -21.25 -19.74 -15.83
C LEU A 714 -20.73 -18.51 -16.59
N LEU A 715 -19.47 -18.55 -17.04
CA LEU A 715 -18.85 -17.44 -17.77
C LEU A 715 -19.61 -17.16 -19.06
N ALA A 716 -19.84 -15.88 -19.35
CA ALA A 716 -20.44 -15.43 -20.60
C ALA A 716 -19.57 -15.85 -21.80
N PHE A 717 -20.20 -16.31 -22.88
CA PHE A 717 -19.50 -16.77 -24.08
C PHE A 717 -20.27 -16.44 -25.36
N GLN A 718 -19.54 -16.28 -26.46
CA GLN A 718 -20.12 -15.92 -27.75
C GLN A 718 -19.62 -16.83 -28.86
N GLY A 719 -20.54 -17.37 -29.64
CA GLY A 719 -20.25 -18.07 -30.87
C GLY A 719 -19.48 -19.38 -30.69
N LEU A 720 -19.68 -20.09 -29.57
CA LEU A 720 -19.08 -21.41 -29.32
C LEU A 720 -19.59 -22.41 -30.37
N PRO A 721 -18.74 -23.00 -31.22
CA PRO A 721 -19.20 -23.90 -32.27
C PRO A 721 -19.96 -25.11 -31.70
N ILE A 722 -21.08 -25.46 -32.34
CA ILE A 722 -21.81 -26.69 -32.06
C ILE A 722 -21.37 -27.75 -33.08
N ALA A 723 -20.75 -28.82 -32.62
CA ALA A 723 -20.43 -29.97 -33.46
C ALA A 723 -21.70 -30.78 -33.83
N GLY A 724 -21.66 -31.48 -34.97
CA GLY A 724 -22.65 -32.51 -35.27
C GLY A 724 -22.56 -33.65 -34.25
N GLY A 725 -23.72 -34.18 -33.86
CA GLY A 725 -23.84 -35.39 -33.02
C GLY A 725 -23.69 -36.68 -33.82
#